data_AF-A0A915E7Q9-F1
#
_entry.id   AF-A0A915E7Q9-F1
#
_cell.length_a   1.000
_cell.length_b   1.000
_cell.length_c   1.000
_cell.angle_alpha   90.00
_cell.angle_beta   90.00
_cell.angle_gamma   90.00
#
_symmetry.space_group_name_H-M   'P 1'
#
loop_
_entity.id
_entity.type
_entity.pdbx_description
1 polymer ?
#
loop_
_entity_poly.entity_id
_entity_poly.type
_entity_poly.pdbx_seq_one_letter_code
_entity_poly.pdbx_strand_id
1 'polypeptide(L)'
;MWGSGVMVVPVITPDVDSVRGYLPGPTGSWYSMSNAHQYGSVQPTGFSTFSAPRDTPLPCFIRAGSIIPKQRPDITTTATRMHEFQLLIALTPDSHIAEGELYWDDGESIVKDFNHHNYLHYKYTVKATNETTHTSVLLPKNTGYNVKSESAGRLLLQKSSQGAKNPYGVDFAELDLTYKQIGSALKVSIGKGNRYIPPVPLDETTPIQSAEKLSFEHKYDTLFSFNVARSGANSSSKIWDTSIGGLLFADQYIQIATYLPSDRVYGFGENIHQELQHNFNQYTTWGMLSRDDGPNSKDPTNHNYYGVHPFYLGVEPDGKAHGVFIFNSNAQEVTTGPGPHLIYRTIGGQLDIFFFPGPRPEQVLQQYHQLIGRPTLPAYWYPIDVAYADIDYMDRYKDFSLGKNWASLPQYMKELHQKGMHMILIFDPAVEVDYDSFQRALQMNASFIQWPRIDLVPPKVQSLYPMVKNTSIMLGIVWPDRHAAFPDFLDKSGVTNQWWADEFTTYRQQVPFDGIWIDMNEPANFGTNEDDPFFQFTADHPRIQQLICPVTGNDSHLDVPPYLTASAYKRGESSLCSKTLCMLSKTGGGNLDFYDTRNLYGWSETVATAKAMKQATGKRGAVISRSTFPSSGHYGGHWLGDNTARWEDLRTSIIGSMEFNFFGIPYVGADVCGFLGQSNEELCLRWQQLGAFHSFYRNHNVINQTLQDPAQWKSVAKATREANLFRYQHLPYLYSLHFHASLSVAVWFGQYSLSSPRTVKVIP
;
A
#
# COMPACT_ATOMS: atom_id res chain seq x y z
N MET A 1 4.62 7.25 -44.19
CA MET A 1 3.31 6.89 -43.61
C MET A 1 3.26 7.06 -42.08
N TRP A 2 4.38 7.09 -41.33
CA TRP A 2 4.37 7.17 -39.86
C TRP A 2 5.24 8.34 -39.33
N GLY A 3 5.10 9.51 -39.95
CA GLY A 3 5.91 10.70 -39.61
C GLY A 3 7.39 10.57 -39.98
N SER A 4 8.22 11.47 -39.42
CA SER A 4 9.67 11.54 -39.68
C SER A 4 10.52 10.67 -38.75
N GLY A 5 9.92 10.15 -37.67
CA GLY A 5 10.60 9.37 -36.64
C GLY A 5 10.58 7.86 -36.86
N VAL A 6 9.76 7.34 -37.78
CA VAL A 6 9.64 5.90 -38.05
C VAL A 6 9.84 5.60 -39.54
N MET A 7 10.68 4.62 -39.84
CA MET A 7 10.89 4.06 -41.17
C MET A 7 10.39 2.62 -41.22
N VAL A 8 9.61 2.29 -42.24
CA VAL A 8 9.13 0.93 -42.50
C VAL A 8 9.66 0.50 -43.86
N VAL A 9 10.29 -0.68 -43.92
CA VAL A 9 10.73 -1.29 -45.18
C VAL A 9 9.75 -2.40 -45.56
N PRO A 10 8.80 -2.13 -46.47
CA PRO A 10 7.75 -3.10 -46.78
C PRO A 10 8.25 -4.25 -47.66
N VAL A 11 7.80 -5.46 -47.36
CA VAL A 11 7.99 -6.62 -48.24
C VAL A 11 6.96 -6.57 -49.36
N ILE A 12 7.40 -6.30 -50.58
CA ILE A 12 6.53 -6.16 -51.77
C ILE A 12 6.75 -7.25 -52.82
N THR A 13 7.54 -8.27 -52.47
CA THR A 13 7.87 -9.40 -53.35
C THR A 13 7.28 -10.67 -52.76
N PRO A 14 6.58 -11.50 -53.56
CA PRO A 14 6.05 -12.76 -53.07
C PRO A 14 7.18 -13.70 -52.64
N ASP A 15 6.89 -14.51 -51.63
CA ASP A 15 7.70 -15.62 -51.14
C ASP A 15 9.12 -15.32 -50.62
N VAL A 16 9.40 -14.09 -50.22
CA VAL A 16 10.69 -13.71 -49.60
C VAL A 16 10.58 -13.63 -48.07
N ASP A 17 11.70 -13.89 -47.40
CA ASP A 17 11.91 -13.79 -45.94
C ASP A 17 12.93 -12.69 -45.59
N SER A 18 13.23 -11.82 -46.57
CA SER A 18 14.09 -10.66 -46.43
C SER A 18 13.74 -9.61 -47.48
N VAL A 19 14.09 -8.36 -47.21
CA VAL A 19 13.79 -7.23 -48.07
C VAL A 19 14.97 -6.27 -48.13
N ARG A 20 15.25 -5.77 -49.34
CA ARG A 20 16.25 -4.72 -49.53
C ARG A 20 15.61 -3.35 -49.31
N GLY A 21 16.11 -2.60 -48.34
CA GLY A 21 15.63 -1.26 -48.00
C GLY A 21 16.75 -0.22 -47.98
N TYR A 22 16.39 1.05 -48.01
CA TYR A 22 17.32 2.17 -47.88
C TYR A 22 17.03 2.98 -46.62
N LEU A 23 18.02 3.13 -45.74
CA LEU A 23 17.93 3.98 -44.54
C LEU A 23 18.77 5.26 -44.73
N PRO A 24 18.16 6.46 -44.78
CA PRO A 24 18.89 7.71 -45.05
C PRO A 24 19.66 8.23 -43.83
N GLY A 25 20.79 8.90 -44.05
CA GLY A 25 21.53 9.64 -43.00
C GLY A 25 22.88 9.02 -42.61
N PRO A 26 23.61 9.66 -41.67
CA PRO A 26 24.89 9.14 -41.18
C PRO A 26 24.71 7.86 -40.35
N THR A 27 25.78 7.08 -40.21
CA THR A 27 25.81 5.90 -39.34
C THR A 27 25.33 6.25 -37.93
N GLY A 28 24.50 5.40 -37.32
CA GLY A 28 23.89 5.69 -36.01
C GLY A 28 22.53 6.40 -36.07
N SER A 29 22.01 6.72 -37.27
CA SER A 29 20.74 7.44 -37.41
C SER A 29 19.48 6.60 -37.15
N TRP A 30 19.58 5.27 -37.10
CA TRP A 30 18.43 4.37 -37.04
C TRP A 30 18.65 3.23 -36.06
N TYR A 31 17.61 2.94 -35.29
CA TYR A 31 17.58 1.81 -34.35
C TYR A 31 16.43 0.87 -34.69
N SER A 32 16.61 -0.42 -34.46
CA SER A 32 15.58 -1.43 -34.66
C SER A 32 14.43 -1.32 -33.66
N MET A 33 13.18 -1.44 -34.13
CA MET A 33 11.97 -1.45 -33.30
C MET A 33 11.39 -2.86 -33.07
N SER A 34 12.01 -3.94 -33.57
CA SER A 34 11.50 -5.30 -33.39
C SER A 34 12.57 -6.29 -32.95
N ASN A 35 12.16 -7.32 -32.20
CA ASN A 35 13.06 -8.38 -31.73
C ASN A 35 13.64 -9.22 -32.87
N ALA A 36 12.90 -9.38 -33.97
CA ALA A 36 13.37 -10.04 -35.19
C ALA A 36 14.62 -9.37 -35.80
N HIS A 37 14.87 -8.12 -35.42
CA HIS A 37 15.96 -7.28 -35.88
C HIS A 37 16.87 -6.80 -34.75
N GLN A 38 16.92 -7.55 -33.63
CA GLN A 38 17.67 -7.15 -32.44
C GLN A 38 17.21 -5.78 -31.92
N TYR A 39 16.11 -5.76 -31.18
CA TYR A 39 15.47 -4.54 -30.68
C TYR A 39 16.48 -3.56 -30.05
N GLY A 40 16.40 -2.28 -30.42
CA GLY A 40 17.28 -1.23 -29.92
C GLY A 40 18.69 -1.20 -30.52
N SER A 41 19.06 -2.14 -31.39
CA SER A 41 20.36 -2.13 -32.08
C SER A 41 20.44 -1.06 -33.16
N VAL A 42 21.63 -0.47 -33.35
CA VAL A 42 21.92 0.46 -34.44
C VAL A 42 21.91 -0.28 -35.78
N GLN A 43 21.26 0.31 -36.78
CA GLN A 43 21.11 -0.27 -38.12
C GLN A 43 21.96 0.46 -39.16
N PRO A 44 22.44 -0.26 -40.20
CA PRO A 44 23.26 0.32 -41.25
C PRO A 44 22.47 1.33 -42.08
N THR A 45 23.09 2.47 -42.38
CA THR A 45 22.53 3.44 -43.32
C THR A 45 22.90 3.08 -44.77
N GLY A 46 22.15 3.63 -45.73
CA GLY A 46 22.24 3.24 -47.13
C GLY A 46 21.38 2.02 -47.47
N PHE A 47 21.65 1.41 -48.62
CA PHE A 47 20.96 0.19 -49.05
C PHE A 47 21.46 -1.02 -48.26
N SER A 48 20.56 -1.71 -47.58
CA SER A 48 20.84 -2.92 -46.81
C SER A 48 19.72 -3.95 -46.99
N THR A 49 20.04 -5.21 -46.75
CA THR A 49 19.04 -6.29 -46.72
C THR A 49 18.66 -6.58 -45.28
N PHE A 50 17.37 -6.57 -44.99
CA PHE A 50 16.79 -6.79 -43.68
C PHE A 50 15.98 -8.09 -43.70
N SER A 51 16.07 -8.92 -42.66
CA SER A 51 15.22 -10.11 -42.51
C SER A 51 13.74 -9.71 -42.43
N ALA A 52 12.81 -10.47 -42.98
CA ALA A 52 11.39 -10.19 -42.85
C ALA A 52 10.59 -11.49 -42.78
N PRO A 53 10.74 -12.27 -41.68
CA PRO A 53 9.97 -13.49 -41.47
C PRO A 53 8.47 -13.22 -41.47
N ARG A 54 7.69 -14.15 -42.03
CA ARG A 54 6.24 -13.99 -42.25
C ARG A 54 5.41 -13.92 -40.96
N ASP A 55 5.98 -14.35 -39.84
CA ASP A 55 5.37 -14.41 -38.50
C ASP A 55 5.82 -13.26 -37.58
N THR A 56 6.53 -12.27 -38.13
CA THR A 56 7.04 -11.11 -37.36
C THR A 56 6.59 -9.80 -37.99
N PRO A 57 6.57 -8.69 -37.23
CA PRO A 57 6.38 -7.36 -37.80
C PRO A 57 7.43 -7.06 -38.88
N LEU A 58 7.03 -6.30 -39.91
CA LEU A 58 7.93 -5.80 -40.96
C LEU A 58 9.16 -5.09 -40.36
N PRO A 59 10.28 -5.00 -41.11
CA PRO A 59 11.42 -4.19 -40.69
C PRO A 59 11.00 -2.73 -40.43
N CYS A 60 11.04 -2.36 -39.16
CA CYS A 60 10.63 -1.06 -38.65
C CYS A 60 11.76 -0.47 -37.81
N PHE A 61 12.06 0.80 -38.06
CA PHE A 61 13.19 1.50 -37.47
C PHE A 61 12.76 2.85 -36.91
N ILE A 62 13.31 3.21 -35.75
CA ILE A 62 13.15 4.53 -35.16
C ILE A 62 14.35 5.40 -35.49
N ARG A 63 14.10 6.65 -35.87
CA ARG A 63 15.13 7.63 -36.17
C ARG A 63 15.73 8.18 -34.88
N ALA A 64 17.05 8.24 -34.81
CA ALA A 64 17.76 8.96 -33.76
C ALA A 64 17.28 10.42 -33.68
N GLY A 65 17.12 10.93 -32.46
CA GLY A 65 16.51 12.22 -32.17
C GLY A 65 14.99 12.19 -31.98
N SER A 66 14.34 11.03 -32.05
CA SER A 66 12.88 10.92 -31.96
C SER A 66 12.43 10.28 -30.65
N ILE A 67 11.33 10.80 -30.10
CA ILE A 67 10.55 10.17 -29.02
C ILE A 67 9.21 9.75 -29.60
N ILE A 68 8.89 8.46 -29.53
CA ILE A 68 7.63 7.90 -30.05
C ILE A 68 6.79 7.41 -28.86
N PRO A 69 5.63 8.02 -28.59
CA PRO A 69 4.65 7.48 -27.66
C PRO A 69 4.13 6.14 -28.18
N LYS A 70 4.06 5.15 -27.30
CA LYS A 70 3.45 3.84 -27.56
C LYS A 70 2.59 3.44 -26.37
N GLN A 71 1.69 2.49 -26.58
CA GLN A 71 0.82 1.94 -25.54
C GLN A 71 0.77 0.43 -25.69
N ARG A 72 0.47 -0.28 -24.60
CA ARG A 72 0.26 -1.74 -24.67
C ARG A 72 -0.98 -2.02 -25.54
N PRO A 73 -0.90 -2.88 -26.56
CA PRO A 73 -2.04 -3.19 -27.43
C PRO A 73 -3.10 -4.02 -26.69
N ASP A 74 -4.36 -3.86 -27.10
CA ASP A 74 -5.51 -4.67 -26.69
C ASP A 74 -6.39 -5.02 -27.90
N ILE A 75 -7.46 -5.80 -27.69
CA ILE A 75 -8.38 -6.30 -28.73
C ILE A 75 -9.09 -5.14 -29.45
N THR A 76 -9.36 -4.03 -28.76
CA THR A 76 -10.01 -2.84 -29.33
C THR A 76 -9.20 -1.58 -29.05
N THR A 77 -9.38 -0.54 -29.88
CA THR A 77 -8.81 0.78 -29.59
C THR A 77 -9.34 1.32 -28.27
N THR A 78 -10.62 1.17 -27.97
CA THR A 78 -11.23 1.59 -26.69
C THR A 78 -10.53 0.95 -25.49
N ALA A 79 -10.32 -0.36 -25.48
CA ALA A 79 -9.60 -1.05 -24.40
C ALA A 79 -8.11 -0.64 -24.37
N THR A 80 -7.49 -0.50 -25.53
CA THR A 80 -6.09 -0.07 -25.65
C THR A 80 -5.86 1.32 -25.03
N ARG A 81 -6.82 2.25 -25.20
CA ARG A 81 -6.78 3.62 -24.65
C ARG A 81 -6.85 3.67 -23.11
N MET A 82 -7.15 2.55 -22.45
CA MET A 82 -7.14 2.44 -20.98
C MET A 82 -5.77 2.07 -20.42
N HIS A 83 -4.83 1.63 -21.28
CA HIS A 83 -3.47 1.30 -20.86
C HIS A 83 -2.60 2.56 -20.77
N GLU A 84 -1.56 2.47 -19.94
CA GLU A 84 -0.58 3.53 -19.78
C GLU A 84 0.28 3.73 -21.04
N PHE A 85 0.64 5.00 -21.31
CA PHE A 85 1.61 5.32 -22.36
C PHE A 85 3.04 5.04 -21.91
N GLN A 86 3.85 4.57 -22.85
CA GLN A 86 5.30 4.44 -22.74
C GLN A 86 5.96 5.33 -23.80
N LEU A 87 7.12 5.90 -23.49
CA LEU A 87 7.89 6.67 -24.45
C LEU A 87 9.07 5.83 -24.94
N LEU A 88 9.13 5.60 -26.26
CA LEU A 88 10.31 5.03 -26.91
C LEU A 88 11.25 6.17 -27.30
N ILE A 89 12.40 6.25 -26.65
CA ILE A 89 13.36 7.35 -26.82
C ILE A 89 14.56 6.85 -27.62
N ALA A 90 14.80 7.42 -28.80
CA ALA A 90 16.00 7.16 -29.60
C ALA A 90 16.89 8.41 -29.60
N LEU A 91 17.97 8.40 -28.82
CA LEU A 91 18.88 9.54 -28.72
C LEU A 91 19.74 9.70 -29.98
N THR A 92 20.06 10.95 -30.32
CA THR A 92 21.12 11.24 -31.29
C THR A 92 22.47 10.72 -30.77
N PRO A 93 23.33 10.12 -31.63
CA PRO A 93 24.64 9.63 -31.22
C PRO A 93 25.55 10.72 -30.64
N ASP A 94 25.52 11.93 -31.21
CA ASP A 94 26.47 12.99 -30.87
C ASP A 94 25.96 13.95 -29.79
N SER A 95 24.70 14.41 -29.93
CA SER A 95 24.13 15.42 -29.04
C SER A 95 23.29 14.83 -27.91
N HIS A 96 23.02 13.53 -27.95
CA HIS A 96 22.21 12.79 -26.98
C HIS A 96 20.86 13.45 -26.68
N ILE A 97 20.20 13.99 -27.71
CA ILE A 97 18.90 14.65 -27.62
C ILE A 97 17.86 13.79 -28.35
N ALA A 98 16.62 13.82 -27.87
CA ALA A 98 15.46 13.36 -28.61
C ALA A 98 14.23 14.22 -28.29
N GLU A 99 13.34 14.38 -29.27
CA GLU A 99 12.10 15.13 -29.14
C GLU A 99 10.91 14.35 -29.71
N GLY A 100 9.71 14.61 -29.19
CA GLY A 100 8.48 14.03 -29.71
C GLY A 100 7.25 14.68 -29.12
N GLU A 101 6.07 14.25 -29.57
CA GLU A 101 4.80 14.76 -29.08
C GLU A 101 3.70 13.69 -29.08
N LEU A 102 2.71 13.86 -28.20
CA LEU A 102 1.50 13.04 -28.13
C LEU A 102 0.28 13.96 -28.15
N TYR A 103 -0.58 13.81 -29.16
CA TYR A 103 -1.92 14.36 -29.16
C TYR A 103 -2.91 13.32 -28.64
N TRP A 104 -3.85 13.73 -27.78
CA TRP A 104 -4.85 12.84 -27.19
C TRP A 104 -6.16 13.54 -26.89
N ASP A 105 -7.26 13.12 -27.53
CA ASP A 105 -8.62 13.60 -27.28
C ASP A 105 -9.58 12.44 -26.95
N ASP A 106 -10.88 12.62 -27.14
CA ASP A 106 -11.87 11.55 -26.98
C ASP A 106 -11.89 10.56 -28.16
N GLY A 107 -11.20 10.88 -29.27
CA GLY A 107 -11.12 10.06 -30.49
C GLY A 107 -12.40 10.01 -31.32
N GLU A 108 -13.47 10.70 -30.92
CA GLU A 108 -14.82 10.54 -31.49
C GLU A 108 -15.46 11.88 -31.88
N SER A 109 -15.22 12.95 -31.11
CA SER A 109 -15.87 14.24 -31.34
C SER A 109 -15.40 14.90 -32.64
N ILE A 110 -16.34 15.54 -33.34
CA ILE A 110 -16.04 16.30 -34.56
C ILE A 110 -15.22 17.55 -34.22
N VAL A 111 -13.96 17.58 -34.67
CA VAL A 111 -13.07 18.74 -34.52
C VAL A 111 -13.41 19.81 -35.56
N LYS A 112 -14.14 20.84 -35.15
CA LYS A 112 -14.39 22.03 -35.99
C LYS A 112 -13.26 23.06 -35.91
N ASP A 113 -12.66 23.18 -34.72
CA ASP A 113 -11.57 24.09 -34.40
C ASP A 113 -10.85 23.61 -33.13
N PHE A 114 -9.53 23.67 -33.11
CA PHE A 114 -8.70 23.28 -31.97
C PHE A 114 -8.71 24.30 -30.83
N ASN A 115 -9.24 25.52 -31.00
CA ASN A 115 -9.41 26.43 -29.85
C ASN A 115 -10.59 26.03 -28.95
N HIS A 116 -11.53 25.22 -29.46
CA HIS A 116 -12.76 24.85 -28.77
C HIS A 116 -12.92 23.33 -28.59
N HIS A 117 -12.12 22.53 -29.30
CA HIS A 117 -12.04 21.08 -29.13
C HIS A 117 -11.22 20.71 -27.90
N ASN A 118 -11.68 19.73 -27.13
CA ASN A 118 -10.97 19.31 -25.92
C ASN A 118 -9.92 18.25 -26.27
N TYR A 119 -8.65 18.55 -26.01
CA TYR A 119 -7.55 17.59 -26.19
C TYR A 119 -6.40 17.86 -25.20
N LEU A 120 -5.52 16.87 -25.08
CA LEU A 120 -4.23 16.91 -24.41
C LEU A 120 -3.15 16.90 -25.50
N HIS A 121 -2.16 17.77 -25.41
CA HIS A 121 -0.99 17.76 -26.30
C HIS A 121 0.27 17.84 -25.48
N TYR A 122 0.94 16.70 -25.37
CA TYR A 122 2.20 16.54 -24.65
C TYR A 122 3.36 16.77 -25.61
N LYS A 123 4.37 17.49 -25.15
CA LYS A 123 5.66 17.60 -25.84
C LYS A 123 6.74 17.02 -24.95
N TYR A 124 7.56 16.17 -25.54
CA TYR A 124 8.63 15.45 -24.88
C TYR A 124 9.96 15.95 -25.41
N THR A 125 10.89 16.19 -24.49
CA THR A 125 12.28 16.43 -24.81
C THR A 125 13.12 15.62 -23.82
N VAL A 126 14.08 14.89 -24.35
CA VAL A 126 15.07 14.16 -23.57
C VAL A 126 16.44 14.64 -23.99
N LYS A 127 17.30 14.95 -23.01
CA LYS A 127 18.71 15.23 -23.23
C LYS A 127 19.54 14.44 -22.23
N ALA A 128 20.37 13.54 -22.71
CA ALA A 128 21.34 12.82 -21.89
C ALA A 128 22.71 13.51 -21.94
N THR A 129 23.39 13.51 -20.80
CA THR A 129 24.77 13.94 -20.64
C THR A 129 25.58 12.78 -20.06
N ASN A 130 26.91 12.92 -19.97
CA ASN A 130 27.78 11.88 -19.42
C ASN A 130 27.48 11.52 -17.94
N GLU A 131 26.65 12.32 -17.24
CA GLU A 131 26.34 12.15 -15.81
C GLU A 131 24.83 12.04 -15.50
N THR A 132 23.93 12.56 -16.36
CA THR A 132 22.47 12.57 -16.12
C THR A 132 21.62 12.49 -17.40
N THR A 133 20.49 11.80 -17.35
CA THR A 133 19.43 11.85 -18.39
C THR A 133 18.28 12.73 -17.91
N HIS A 134 18.03 13.85 -18.57
CA HIS A 134 16.89 14.72 -18.29
C HIS A 134 15.72 14.34 -19.20
N THR A 135 14.61 13.87 -18.62
CA THR A 135 13.33 13.64 -19.32
C THR A 135 12.32 14.67 -18.85
N SER A 136 11.87 15.55 -19.75
CA SER A 136 10.76 16.47 -19.45
C SER A 136 9.48 15.95 -20.10
N VAL A 137 8.51 15.54 -19.28
CA VAL A 137 7.12 15.37 -19.69
C VAL A 137 6.41 16.68 -19.41
N LEU A 138 6.14 17.47 -20.44
CA LEU A 138 5.28 18.65 -20.29
C LEU A 138 3.83 18.15 -20.30
N LEU A 139 3.20 18.16 -19.13
CA LEU A 139 1.74 18.15 -19.02
C LEU A 139 1.15 19.27 -19.89
N PRO A 140 -0.09 19.15 -20.38
CA PRO A 140 -0.67 20.16 -21.25
C PRO A 140 -0.55 21.54 -20.59
N LYS A 141 -0.12 22.55 -21.35
CA LYS A 141 0.05 23.91 -20.84
C LYS A 141 -1.18 24.32 -20.04
N ASN A 142 -0.96 25.00 -18.92
CA ASN A 142 -2.03 25.51 -18.06
C ASN A 142 -2.86 24.44 -17.30
N THR A 143 -2.48 23.15 -17.32
CA THR A 143 -3.13 22.12 -16.50
C THR A 143 -2.71 22.22 -15.03
N GLY A 144 -3.60 22.80 -14.21
CA GLY A 144 -3.41 22.93 -12.77
C GLY A 144 -4.25 24.08 -12.23
N TYR A 145 -3.75 24.71 -11.18
CA TYR A 145 -4.36 25.84 -10.48
C TYR A 145 -3.48 27.08 -10.57
N ASN A 146 -4.05 28.26 -10.36
CA ASN A 146 -3.33 29.53 -10.16
C ASN A 146 -3.64 30.06 -8.75
N VAL A 147 -2.74 30.87 -8.18
CA VAL A 147 -3.01 31.54 -6.90
C VAL A 147 -4.01 32.68 -7.15
N LYS A 148 -5.20 32.60 -6.54
CA LYS A 148 -6.24 33.64 -6.61
C LYS A 148 -6.04 34.70 -5.54
N SER A 149 -5.68 34.27 -4.33
CA SER A 149 -5.33 35.17 -3.23
C SER A 149 -4.46 34.46 -2.20
N GLU A 150 -3.68 35.24 -1.44
CA GLU A 150 -2.92 34.79 -0.28
C GLU A 150 -3.35 35.60 0.95
N SER A 151 -3.50 34.92 2.09
CA SER A 151 -3.60 35.56 3.39
C SER A 151 -2.95 34.68 4.46
N ALA A 152 -1.93 35.21 5.15
CA ALA A 152 -1.35 34.65 6.37
C ALA A 152 -1.23 33.10 6.41
N GLY A 153 -0.45 32.51 5.51
CA GLY A 153 -0.23 31.05 5.49
C GLY A 153 -1.32 30.22 4.80
N ARG A 154 -2.31 30.89 4.18
CA ARG A 154 -3.36 30.30 3.36
C ARG A 154 -3.33 30.85 1.95
N LEU A 155 -3.45 29.97 0.96
CA LEU A 155 -3.64 30.30 -0.45
C LEU A 155 -5.02 29.82 -0.89
N LEU A 156 -5.75 30.69 -1.57
CA LEU A 156 -6.92 30.28 -2.35
C LEU A 156 -6.44 30.00 -3.78
N LEU A 157 -6.53 28.74 -4.19
CA LEU A 157 -6.14 28.31 -5.53
C LEU A 157 -7.38 28.27 -6.43
N GLN A 158 -7.26 28.74 -7.66
CA GLN A 158 -8.33 28.71 -8.66
C GLN A 158 -7.92 27.84 -9.85
N LYS A 159 -8.81 26.93 -10.27
CA LYS A 159 -8.55 26.06 -11.41
C LYS A 159 -8.29 26.91 -12.66
N SER A 160 -7.20 26.61 -13.36
CA SER A 160 -6.88 27.28 -14.62
C SER A 160 -7.94 26.98 -15.68
N SER A 161 -8.53 28.03 -16.26
CA SER A 161 -9.56 27.97 -17.31
C SER A 161 -9.00 27.60 -18.69
N GLN A 162 -7.69 27.75 -18.87
CA GLN A 162 -6.97 27.48 -20.12
C GLN A 162 -6.31 26.09 -20.12
N GLY A 163 -6.44 25.34 -19.02
CA GLY A 163 -5.86 24.01 -18.87
C GLY A 163 -6.77 22.91 -19.39
N ALA A 164 -6.19 21.74 -19.64
CA ALA A 164 -6.98 20.57 -19.97
C ALA A 164 -7.91 20.17 -18.81
N LYS A 165 -9.03 19.54 -19.17
CA LYS A 165 -9.97 18.97 -18.20
C LYS A 165 -9.41 17.66 -17.65
N ASN A 166 -9.71 17.39 -16.38
CA ASN A 166 -9.41 16.11 -15.75
C ASN A 166 -10.30 15.01 -16.36
N PRO A 167 -9.72 13.91 -16.89
CA PRO A 167 -10.50 12.83 -17.50
C PRO A 167 -11.25 11.96 -16.47
N TYR A 168 -10.91 12.08 -15.18
CA TYR A 168 -11.46 11.27 -14.09
C TYR A 168 -12.45 12.03 -13.20
N GLY A 169 -12.94 13.19 -13.65
CA GLY A 169 -13.97 13.94 -12.95
C GLY A 169 -13.88 15.45 -13.15
N VAL A 170 -14.82 16.16 -12.53
CA VAL A 170 -14.82 17.62 -12.52
C VAL A 170 -13.94 18.10 -11.39
N ASP A 171 -12.83 18.77 -11.72
CA ASP A 171 -11.97 19.41 -10.73
C ASP A 171 -12.74 20.49 -9.96
N PHE A 172 -12.44 20.64 -8.66
CA PHE A 172 -12.99 21.76 -7.89
C PHE A 172 -12.48 23.08 -8.47
N ALA A 173 -13.42 24.02 -8.66
CA ALA A 173 -13.10 25.34 -9.22
C ALA A 173 -12.11 26.13 -8.34
N GLU A 174 -12.18 25.92 -7.02
CA GLU A 174 -11.28 26.54 -6.05
C GLU A 174 -10.88 25.53 -4.97
N LEU A 175 -9.62 25.59 -4.55
CA LEU A 175 -9.05 24.81 -3.45
C LEU A 175 -8.48 25.74 -2.39
N ASP A 176 -8.56 25.29 -1.15
CA ASP A 176 -7.84 25.89 -0.03
C ASP A 176 -6.52 25.15 0.16
N LEU A 177 -5.42 25.91 0.14
CA LEU A 177 -4.12 25.43 0.59
C LEU A 177 -3.74 26.16 1.86
N THR A 178 -3.30 25.42 2.87
CA THR A 178 -2.68 25.99 4.07
C THR A 178 -1.33 25.34 4.31
N TYR A 179 -0.40 26.10 4.87
CA TYR A 179 0.87 25.56 5.34
C TYR A 179 1.16 26.07 6.73
N LYS A 180 1.64 25.20 7.61
CA LYS A 180 1.96 25.55 9.00
C LYS A 180 3.19 24.80 9.50
N GLN A 181 3.94 25.46 10.37
CA GLN A 181 5.05 24.84 11.08
C GLN A 181 4.52 24.10 12.32
N ILE A 182 5.05 22.90 12.55
CA ILE A 182 4.87 22.10 13.76
C ILE A 182 6.25 21.96 14.40
N GLY A 183 6.71 23.03 15.06
CA GLY A 183 8.11 23.17 15.44
C GLY A 183 9.01 23.32 14.21
N SER A 184 9.83 22.31 13.92
CA SER A 184 10.76 22.27 12.78
C SER A 184 10.22 21.48 11.58
N ALA A 185 9.13 20.74 11.77
CA ALA A 185 8.41 20.05 10.71
C ALA A 185 7.39 20.98 10.05
N LEU A 186 7.02 20.69 8.82
CA LEU A 186 6.05 21.48 8.05
C LEU A 186 4.85 20.61 7.70
N LYS A 187 3.63 21.14 7.82
CA LYS A 187 2.41 20.53 7.25
C LYS A 187 1.92 21.40 6.11
N VAL A 188 1.61 20.78 4.96
CA VAL A 188 0.94 21.41 3.82
C VAL A 188 -0.38 20.66 3.60
N SER A 189 -1.50 21.38 3.67
CA SER A 189 -2.84 20.86 3.46
C SER A 189 -3.45 21.46 2.21
N ILE A 190 -3.94 20.64 1.28
CA ILE A 190 -4.63 21.06 0.05
C ILE A 190 -5.98 20.35 -0.01
N GLY A 191 -7.07 21.11 -0.05
CA GLY A 191 -8.42 20.53 -0.01
C GLY A 191 -9.52 21.51 -0.41
N LYS A 192 -10.77 21.11 -0.13
CA LYS A 192 -11.96 21.92 -0.38
C LYS A 192 -13.00 21.66 0.70
N GLY A 193 -13.30 22.65 1.54
CA GLY A 193 -14.39 22.55 2.54
C GLY A 193 -14.29 21.29 3.43
N ASN A 194 -15.44 20.73 3.80
CA ASN A 194 -15.58 19.59 4.73
C ASN A 194 -15.28 18.22 4.08
N ARG A 195 -14.24 18.13 3.24
CA ARG A 195 -13.81 16.83 2.68
C ARG A 195 -13.31 15.91 3.80
N TYR A 196 -13.42 14.61 3.53
CA TYR A 196 -13.00 13.59 4.47
C TYR A 196 -11.51 13.71 4.83
N ILE A 197 -11.24 13.65 6.14
CA ILE A 197 -9.92 13.54 6.73
C ILE A 197 -9.98 12.31 7.65
N PRO A 198 -8.98 11.41 7.61
CA PRO A 198 -8.99 10.21 8.45
C PRO A 198 -9.14 10.57 9.94
N PRO A 199 -10.06 9.93 10.69
CA PRO A 199 -10.26 10.18 12.12
C PRO A 199 -9.17 9.53 13.00
N VAL A 200 -7.92 9.51 12.54
CA VAL A 200 -6.75 9.01 13.27
C VAL A 200 -6.11 10.20 14.01
N PRO A 201 -5.93 10.12 15.35
CA PRO A 201 -5.35 11.22 16.11
C PRO A 201 -3.86 11.38 15.79
N LEU A 202 -3.47 12.60 15.43
CA LEU A 202 -2.08 13.00 15.23
C LEU A 202 -1.70 14.09 16.24
N ASP A 203 -0.52 13.99 16.88
CA ASP A 203 -0.02 15.02 17.79
C ASP A 203 0.65 16.17 17.01
N GLU A 204 -0.19 17.06 16.50
CA GLU A 204 0.26 18.32 15.89
C GLU A 204 0.53 19.43 16.93
N THR A 205 0.31 19.15 18.23
CA THR A 205 0.42 20.14 19.31
C THR A 205 1.80 20.20 19.93
N THR A 206 2.51 19.06 19.99
CA THR A 206 3.88 19.00 20.47
C THR A 206 4.86 19.45 19.37
N PRO A 207 5.62 20.55 19.56
CA PRO A 207 6.53 21.04 18.54
C PRO A 207 7.64 20.02 18.22
N ILE A 208 7.80 19.67 16.94
CA ILE A 208 8.87 18.77 16.49
C ILE A 208 10.23 19.49 16.55
N GLN A 209 11.21 18.88 17.22
CA GLN A 209 12.54 19.44 17.39
C GLN A 209 13.52 18.90 16.35
N SER A 210 14.29 19.80 15.73
CA SER A 210 15.41 19.46 14.85
C SER A 210 16.43 20.60 14.80
N ALA A 211 17.67 20.26 14.47
CA ALA A 211 18.69 21.25 14.09
C ALA A 211 18.42 21.84 12.69
N GLU A 212 17.64 21.14 11.88
CA GLU A 212 17.26 21.52 10.52
C GLU A 212 15.86 22.12 10.52
N LYS A 213 15.59 23.05 9.60
CA LYS A 213 14.27 23.67 9.43
C LYS A 213 13.85 23.62 7.98
N LEU A 214 12.55 23.54 7.74
CA LEU A 214 11.96 23.54 6.41
C LEU A 214 11.22 24.85 6.13
N SER A 215 11.35 25.38 4.93
CA SER A 215 10.57 26.49 4.41
C SER A 215 9.57 25.99 3.36
N PHE A 216 8.42 26.68 3.28
CA PHE A 216 7.45 26.56 2.21
C PHE A 216 7.65 27.74 1.24
N GLU A 217 7.81 27.44 -0.04
CA GLU A 217 7.99 28.43 -1.09
C GLU A 217 7.09 28.11 -2.28
N HIS A 218 6.43 29.10 -2.87
CA HIS A 218 5.52 28.89 -4.00
C HIS A 218 5.65 29.99 -5.07
N LYS A 219 5.16 29.69 -6.28
CA LYS A 219 5.23 30.59 -7.44
C LYS A 219 3.91 31.31 -7.70
N TYR A 220 4.00 32.62 -7.96
CA TYR A 220 2.88 33.52 -8.25
C TYR A 220 2.61 33.74 -9.74
N ASP A 221 3.66 33.83 -10.55
CA ASP A 221 3.55 34.37 -11.93
C ASP A 221 3.19 33.31 -12.98
N THR A 222 3.03 32.06 -12.56
CA THR A 222 2.73 30.90 -13.42
C THR A 222 1.67 30.01 -12.77
N LEU A 223 1.35 28.87 -13.40
CA LEU A 223 0.64 27.79 -12.70
C LEU A 223 1.25 27.56 -11.31
N PHE A 224 0.36 27.40 -10.33
CA PHE A 224 0.70 27.13 -8.95
C PHE A 224 1.58 25.89 -8.87
N SER A 225 2.71 26.07 -8.22
CA SER A 225 3.59 25.01 -7.76
C SER A 225 4.24 25.50 -6.47
N PHE A 226 4.59 24.56 -5.59
CA PHE A 226 5.34 24.86 -4.39
C PHE A 226 6.51 23.90 -4.25
N ASN A 227 7.44 24.31 -3.41
CA ASN A 227 8.52 23.46 -2.97
C ASN A 227 8.71 23.59 -1.46
N VAL A 228 9.20 22.50 -0.87
CA VAL A 228 9.65 22.45 0.50
C VAL A 228 11.18 22.33 0.45
N ALA A 229 11.86 23.24 1.11
CA ALA A 229 13.32 23.34 1.08
C ALA A 229 13.92 23.47 2.49
N ARG A 230 15.18 23.08 2.66
CA ARG A 230 15.92 23.36 3.89
C ARG A 230 16.19 24.86 4.02
N SER A 231 15.88 25.44 5.18
CA SER A 231 16.10 26.86 5.45
C SER A 231 17.59 27.20 5.55
N GLY A 232 18.05 28.25 4.87
CA GLY A 232 19.41 28.79 4.99
C GLY A 232 20.47 28.21 4.05
N ALA A 233 20.10 27.27 3.16
CA ALA A 233 20.96 26.83 2.06
C ALA A 233 20.61 27.59 0.77
N ASN A 234 21.60 27.83 -0.09
CA ASN A 234 21.39 28.31 -1.45
C ASN A 234 20.35 27.40 -2.15
N SER A 235 19.58 27.94 -3.10
CA SER A 235 18.38 27.39 -3.77
C SER A 235 18.40 25.94 -4.32
N SER A 236 19.44 25.15 -4.06
CA SER A 236 19.66 23.75 -4.44
C SER A 236 19.24 22.70 -3.39
N SER A 237 18.56 23.06 -2.29
CA SER A 237 18.19 22.14 -1.20
C SER A 237 16.69 21.83 -1.09
N LYS A 238 16.02 21.60 -2.23
CA LYS A 238 14.60 21.25 -2.27
C LYS A 238 14.42 19.77 -1.97
N ILE A 239 13.62 19.44 -0.95
CA ILE A 239 13.27 18.05 -0.63
C ILE A 239 11.98 17.59 -1.32
N TRP A 240 11.16 18.56 -1.74
CA TRP A 240 9.92 18.32 -2.47
C TRP A 240 9.67 19.50 -3.41
N ASP A 241 9.51 19.27 -4.71
CA ASP A 241 9.33 20.32 -5.72
C ASP A 241 8.23 19.93 -6.72
N THR A 242 7.06 20.55 -6.59
CA THR A 242 5.89 20.24 -7.43
C THR A 242 5.88 20.98 -8.77
N SER A 243 6.99 21.61 -9.16
CA SER A 243 7.14 22.33 -10.43
C SER A 243 7.03 21.45 -11.67
N ILE A 244 7.13 20.12 -11.50
CA ILE A 244 6.77 19.13 -12.53
C ILE A 244 5.31 19.28 -13.00
N GLY A 245 4.46 19.90 -12.17
CA GLY A 245 3.05 20.17 -12.46
C GLY A 245 2.14 18.98 -12.18
N GLY A 246 0.89 19.08 -12.63
CA GLY A 246 -0.05 17.94 -12.60
C GLY A 246 -0.90 17.84 -11.35
N LEU A 247 -1.07 18.95 -10.62
CA LEU A 247 -2.08 19.07 -9.58
C LEU A 247 -3.47 18.99 -10.23
N LEU A 248 -4.14 17.87 -10.02
CA LEU A 248 -5.55 17.63 -10.37
C LEU A 248 -6.31 17.30 -9.08
N PHE A 249 -7.53 17.79 -8.95
CA PHE A 249 -8.27 17.68 -7.69
C PHE A 249 -9.77 17.68 -7.94
N ALA A 250 -10.28 16.50 -8.26
CA ALA A 250 -11.70 16.18 -8.34
C ALA A 250 -12.14 15.38 -7.10
N ASP A 251 -13.44 15.10 -7.02
CA ASP A 251 -14.04 14.43 -5.87
C ASP A 251 -13.47 13.01 -5.63
N GLN A 252 -13.33 12.22 -6.70
CA GLN A 252 -12.80 10.86 -6.67
C GLN A 252 -11.49 10.70 -7.45
N TYR A 253 -10.75 11.80 -7.66
CA TYR A 253 -9.41 11.75 -8.27
C TYR A 253 -8.57 12.96 -7.84
N ILE A 254 -7.50 12.69 -7.11
CA ILE A 254 -6.53 13.70 -6.69
C ILE A 254 -5.16 13.23 -7.14
N GLN A 255 -4.40 14.11 -7.77
CA GLN A 255 -3.03 13.85 -8.19
C GLN A 255 -2.12 15.00 -7.77
N ILE A 256 -0.93 14.67 -7.28
CA ILE A 256 0.17 15.61 -7.08
C ILE A 256 1.48 14.92 -7.46
N ALA A 257 2.39 15.64 -8.10
CA ALA A 257 3.68 15.13 -8.50
C ALA A 257 4.80 16.04 -8.00
N THR A 258 5.97 15.46 -7.81
CA THR A 258 7.14 16.14 -7.23
C THR A 258 8.45 15.58 -7.75
N TYR A 259 9.44 16.44 -7.97
CA TYR A 259 10.83 16.02 -8.02
C TYR A 259 11.35 15.70 -6.62
N LEU A 260 12.28 14.76 -6.53
CA LEU A 260 12.97 14.39 -5.30
C LEU A 260 14.46 14.77 -5.39
N PRO A 261 15.12 15.05 -4.25
CA PRO A 261 16.54 15.42 -4.25
C PRO A 261 17.47 14.27 -4.61
N SER A 262 17.02 13.02 -4.49
CA SER A 262 17.77 11.81 -4.83
C SER A 262 16.82 10.63 -5.08
N ASP A 263 17.36 9.52 -5.58
CA ASP A 263 16.68 8.24 -5.79
C ASP A 263 16.76 7.31 -4.57
N ARG A 264 17.32 7.80 -3.45
CA ARG A 264 17.50 7.02 -2.21
C ARG A 264 16.26 7.15 -1.34
N VAL A 265 15.20 6.48 -1.76
CA VAL A 265 13.88 6.51 -1.11
C VAL A 265 13.55 5.12 -0.56
N TYR A 266 13.02 5.10 0.66
CA TYR A 266 12.68 3.89 1.42
C TYR A 266 11.27 4.03 2.00
N GLY A 267 10.49 2.95 2.03
CA GLY A 267 9.12 2.95 2.53
C GLY A 267 8.07 2.89 1.42
N PHE A 268 6.93 3.52 1.64
CA PHE A 268 5.60 3.05 1.20
C PHE A 268 5.33 1.58 1.59
N GLY A 269 4.08 1.26 1.87
CA GLY A 269 3.70 -0.09 2.21
C GLY A 269 2.20 -0.22 2.42
N GLU A 270 1.67 -1.42 2.65
CA GLU A 270 2.40 -2.68 2.69
C GLU A 270 2.45 -3.35 1.29
N ASN A 271 3.66 -3.60 0.81
CA ASN A 271 3.97 -4.21 -0.48
C ASN A 271 5.16 -5.17 -0.32
N ILE A 272 5.38 -6.07 -1.27
CA ILE A 272 6.59 -6.91 -1.28
C ILE A 272 7.68 -6.23 -2.08
N HIS A 273 8.63 -5.62 -1.37
CA HIS A 273 9.83 -5.04 -1.93
C HIS A 273 10.99 -6.05 -1.92
N GLN A 274 11.66 -6.20 -3.07
CA GLN A 274 12.82 -7.09 -3.23
C GLN A 274 14.14 -6.45 -2.77
N GLU A 275 14.14 -5.12 -2.67
CA GLU A 275 15.22 -4.30 -2.15
C GLU A 275 14.61 -3.22 -1.27
N LEU A 276 15.32 -2.82 -0.20
CA LEU A 276 14.84 -1.79 0.71
C LEU A 276 14.78 -0.40 0.04
N GLN A 277 15.71 -0.11 -0.86
CA GLN A 277 15.71 1.11 -1.66
C GLN A 277 14.82 0.91 -2.89
N HIS A 278 13.93 1.86 -3.14
CA HIS A 278 13.10 1.88 -4.35
C HIS A 278 13.92 2.04 -5.62
N ASN A 279 13.52 1.34 -6.68
CA ASN A 279 14.12 1.48 -8.00
C ASN A 279 13.47 2.63 -8.79
N PHE A 280 14.24 3.69 -9.06
CA PHE A 280 13.80 4.84 -9.86
C PHE A 280 14.20 4.76 -11.34
N ASN A 281 14.85 3.67 -11.79
CA ASN A 281 15.28 3.53 -13.19
C ASN A 281 14.13 3.22 -14.15
N GLN A 282 12.94 2.89 -13.63
CA GLN A 282 11.75 2.59 -14.40
C GLN A 282 10.52 3.14 -13.68
N TYR A 283 9.44 3.36 -14.44
CA TYR A 283 8.16 3.71 -13.86
C TYR A 283 7.58 2.52 -13.11
N THR A 284 7.37 2.69 -11.80
CA THR A 284 6.87 1.63 -10.92
C THR A 284 5.72 2.20 -10.09
N THR A 285 4.52 1.65 -10.26
CA THR A 285 3.35 2.03 -9.45
C THR A 285 3.17 1.03 -8.31
N TRP A 286 3.10 1.54 -7.09
CA TRP A 286 2.81 0.79 -5.87
C TRP A 286 1.41 1.17 -5.38
N GLY A 287 0.51 0.19 -5.38
CA GLY A 287 -0.84 0.36 -4.85
C GLY A 287 -0.86 0.25 -3.33
N MET A 288 -1.75 1.00 -2.68
CA MET A 288 -2.00 1.00 -1.24
C MET A 288 -3.50 0.94 -0.96
N LEU A 289 -3.95 -0.22 -0.47
CA LEU A 289 -5.32 -0.54 -0.10
C LEU A 289 -5.29 -1.81 0.77
N SER A 290 -5.86 -1.80 1.97
CA SER A 290 -5.86 -2.97 2.86
C SER A 290 -6.58 -4.14 2.19
N ARG A 291 -5.91 -5.28 2.04
CA ARG A 291 -6.44 -6.43 1.32
C ARG A 291 -5.84 -7.75 1.83
N ASP A 292 -6.73 -8.70 2.07
CA ASP A 292 -6.37 -10.07 2.39
C ASP A 292 -5.75 -10.76 1.16
N ASP A 293 -4.43 -10.85 1.14
CA ASP A 293 -3.69 -11.55 0.10
C ASP A 293 -2.36 -12.08 0.64
N GLY A 294 -2.04 -13.34 0.38
CA GLY A 294 -0.72 -13.87 0.76
C GLY A 294 0.39 -13.21 -0.07
N PRO A 295 1.48 -12.72 0.55
CA PRO A 295 2.62 -12.18 -0.18
C PRO A 295 3.26 -13.23 -1.08
N ASN A 296 3.61 -12.83 -2.32
CA ASN A 296 4.34 -13.67 -3.25
C ASN A 296 5.73 -13.07 -3.52
N SER A 297 6.73 -13.56 -2.80
CA SER A 297 8.10 -13.08 -2.92
C SER A 297 8.86 -13.62 -4.13
N LYS A 298 8.37 -14.69 -4.76
CA LYS A 298 9.01 -15.33 -5.93
C LYS A 298 8.75 -14.56 -7.23
N ASP A 299 7.49 -14.18 -7.43
CA ASP A 299 7.03 -13.41 -8.59
C ASP A 299 6.47 -12.08 -8.09
N PRO A 300 7.34 -11.18 -7.59
CA PRO A 300 6.92 -9.98 -6.90
C PRO A 300 6.12 -9.08 -7.84
N THR A 301 4.91 -8.82 -7.42
CA THR A 301 4.00 -7.84 -8.01
C THR A 301 3.97 -6.60 -7.12
N ASN A 302 3.73 -5.40 -7.68
CA ASN A 302 3.62 -4.15 -6.91
C ASN A 302 2.26 -4.00 -6.20
N HIS A 303 1.79 -5.11 -5.69
CA HIS A 303 0.50 -5.39 -5.11
C HIS A 303 0.48 -4.93 -3.65
N ASN A 304 -0.60 -4.26 -3.26
CA ASN A 304 -0.98 -3.98 -1.88
C ASN A 304 -1.31 -5.25 -1.06
N TYR A 305 -0.95 -5.26 0.21
CA TYR A 305 -1.30 -6.36 1.12
C TYR A 305 -2.13 -5.81 2.28
N TYR A 306 -1.79 -6.15 3.51
CA TYR A 306 -2.65 -5.98 4.67
C TYR A 306 -2.75 -4.53 5.12
N GLY A 307 -1.61 -3.86 5.30
CA GLY A 307 -1.52 -2.48 5.75
C GLY A 307 -1.40 -1.41 4.66
N VAL A 308 -1.58 -0.16 5.06
CA VAL A 308 -1.43 1.04 4.21
C VAL A 308 -0.60 2.10 4.92
N HIS A 309 0.59 2.38 4.39
CA HIS A 309 1.62 3.26 4.96
C HIS A 309 2.14 4.27 3.92
N PRO A 310 1.43 5.40 3.72
CA PRO A 310 1.84 6.48 2.80
C PRO A 310 2.95 7.36 3.40
N PHE A 311 4.02 6.72 3.88
CA PHE A 311 5.22 7.36 4.43
C PHE A 311 6.46 6.89 3.70
N TYR A 312 7.37 7.82 3.39
CA TYR A 312 8.71 7.48 2.93
C TYR A 312 9.80 8.28 3.64
N LEU A 313 10.97 7.68 3.70
CA LEU A 313 12.24 8.27 4.12
C LEU A 313 13.10 8.52 2.88
N GLY A 314 13.59 9.74 2.69
CA GLY A 314 14.52 10.12 1.63
C GLY A 314 15.90 10.47 2.17
N VAL A 315 16.98 9.99 1.54
CA VAL A 315 18.37 10.36 1.87
C VAL A 315 18.94 11.25 0.77
N GLU A 316 19.21 12.51 1.12
CA GLU A 316 19.70 13.55 0.22
C GLU A 316 21.15 13.33 -0.26
N PRO A 317 21.57 14.01 -1.34
CA PRO A 317 22.93 13.87 -1.87
C PRO A 317 24.04 14.20 -0.86
N ASP A 318 23.79 15.14 0.06
CA ASP A 318 24.72 15.54 1.13
C ASP A 318 24.73 14.59 2.35
N GLY A 319 23.91 13.53 2.31
CA GLY A 319 23.78 12.54 3.38
C GLY A 319 22.78 12.91 4.48
N LYS A 320 22.15 14.09 4.42
CA LYS A 320 20.99 14.40 5.26
C LYS A 320 19.79 13.56 4.84
N ALA A 321 18.80 13.46 5.71
CA ALA A 321 17.56 12.74 5.47
C ALA A 321 16.36 13.62 5.76
N HIS A 322 15.26 13.33 5.07
CA HIS A 322 13.94 13.89 5.33
C HIS A 322 12.89 12.78 5.28
N GLY A 323 11.73 13.03 5.88
CA GLY A 323 10.58 12.14 5.79
C GLY A 323 9.39 12.88 5.23
N VAL A 324 8.53 12.17 4.50
CA VAL A 324 7.25 12.69 4.03
C VAL A 324 6.15 11.70 4.34
N PHE A 325 5.11 12.17 5.01
CA PHE A 325 3.89 11.42 5.33
C PHE A 325 2.70 12.08 4.66
N ILE A 326 1.96 11.36 3.83
CA ILE A 326 0.72 11.83 3.20
C ILE A 326 -0.46 11.22 3.97
N PHE A 327 -1.14 12.02 4.78
CA PHE A 327 -2.24 11.57 5.61
C PHE A 327 -3.54 11.48 4.83
N ASN A 328 -3.79 10.30 4.26
CA ASN A 328 -4.99 9.96 3.50
C ASN A 328 -5.26 8.46 3.66
N SER A 329 -6.53 8.06 3.79
CA SER A 329 -6.91 6.65 3.97
C SER A 329 -7.77 6.08 2.84
N ASN A 330 -8.05 6.85 1.78
CA ASN A 330 -8.69 6.31 0.58
C ASN A 330 -7.75 5.33 -0.14
N ALA A 331 -8.28 4.58 -1.11
CA ALA A 331 -7.42 3.81 -2.00
C ALA A 331 -6.48 4.78 -2.75
N GLN A 332 -5.19 4.51 -2.66
CA GLN A 332 -4.16 5.42 -3.10
C GLN A 332 -2.99 4.66 -3.70
N GLU A 333 -2.15 5.35 -4.43
CA GLU A 333 -0.98 4.76 -5.07
C GLU A 333 0.10 5.79 -5.31
N VAL A 334 1.32 5.31 -5.44
CA VAL A 334 2.49 6.11 -5.77
C VAL A 334 3.18 5.54 -6.99
N THR A 335 3.55 6.41 -7.92
CA THR A 335 4.40 6.04 -9.05
C THR A 335 5.76 6.71 -8.90
N THR A 336 6.81 5.90 -8.81
CA THR A 336 8.21 6.37 -8.87
C THR A 336 8.67 6.34 -10.32
N GLY A 337 9.57 7.24 -10.70
CA GLY A 337 10.15 7.24 -12.04
C GLY A 337 11.45 8.03 -12.17
N PRO A 338 12.16 7.90 -13.30
CA PRO A 338 13.47 8.52 -13.52
C PRO A 338 13.42 10.05 -13.39
N GLY A 339 14.50 10.69 -12.92
CA GLY A 339 14.54 12.15 -12.78
C GLY A 339 14.82 12.67 -11.37
N PRO A 340 14.97 11.82 -10.34
CA PRO A 340 13.91 11.02 -9.73
C PRO A 340 12.67 11.84 -9.38
N HIS A 341 11.48 11.28 -9.60
CA HIS A 341 10.21 11.92 -9.25
C HIS A 341 9.20 10.92 -8.69
N LEU A 342 8.21 11.46 -7.99
CA LEU A 342 7.10 10.73 -7.39
C LEU A 342 5.77 11.35 -7.86
N ILE A 343 4.82 10.51 -8.25
CA ILE A 343 3.43 10.90 -8.55
C ILE A 343 2.54 10.18 -7.54
N TYR A 344 1.84 10.94 -6.71
CA TYR A 344 0.85 10.43 -5.77
C TYR A 344 -0.55 10.60 -6.37
N ARG A 345 -1.36 9.53 -6.32
CA ARG A 345 -2.76 9.51 -6.75
C ARG A 345 -3.64 8.89 -5.68
N THR A 346 -4.79 9.48 -5.42
CA THR A 346 -5.80 8.93 -4.50
C THR A 346 -7.20 9.21 -5.04
N ILE A 347 -8.16 8.35 -4.67
CA ILE A 347 -9.54 8.43 -5.13
C ILE A 347 -10.47 9.17 -4.15
N GLY A 348 -9.92 9.94 -3.21
CA GLY A 348 -10.74 10.70 -2.28
C GLY A 348 -9.97 11.44 -1.21
N GLY A 349 -10.72 12.04 -0.29
CA GLY A 349 -10.18 12.73 0.87
C GLY A 349 -9.49 14.06 0.57
N GLN A 350 -8.60 14.47 1.47
CA GLN A 350 -7.76 15.66 1.38
C GLN A 350 -6.28 15.28 1.23
N LEU A 351 -5.45 16.20 0.76
CA LEU A 351 -3.98 16.06 0.83
C LEU A 351 -3.46 16.78 2.06
N ASP A 352 -3.21 16.05 3.14
CA ASP A 352 -2.47 16.53 4.31
C ASP A 352 -1.07 15.94 4.28
N ILE A 353 -0.06 16.73 3.89
CA ILE A 353 1.32 16.24 3.75
C ILE A 353 2.20 16.83 4.87
N PHE A 354 2.88 15.97 5.60
CA PHE A 354 3.82 16.32 6.66
C PHE A 354 5.26 16.08 6.21
N PHE A 355 6.14 17.04 6.47
CA PHE A 355 7.56 17.00 6.14
C PHE A 355 8.40 17.03 7.42
N PHE A 356 9.30 16.06 7.53
CA PHE A 356 10.18 15.89 8.69
C PHE A 356 11.63 16.23 8.31
N PRO A 357 12.29 17.16 9.01
CA PRO A 357 13.56 17.75 8.58
C PRO A 357 14.81 16.88 8.82
N GLY A 358 14.75 15.80 9.60
CA GLY A 358 15.94 15.00 9.95
C GLY A 358 16.87 15.72 10.93
N PRO A 359 18.21 15.76 10.73
CA PRO A 359 18.96 15.42 9.51
C PRO A 359 19.33 13.95 9.31
N ARG A 360 19.24 13.08 10.33
CA ARG A 360 19.57 11.65 10.18
C ARG A 360 18.32 10.79 9.98
N PRO A 361 18.41 9.65 9.29
CA PRO A 361 17.31 8.69 9.17
C PRO A 361 16.60 8.41 10.48
N GLU A 362 17.34 8.13 11.56
CA GLU A 362 16.75 7.82 12.87
C GLU A 362 16.01 9.03 13.45
N GLN A 363 16.50 10.25 13.21
CA GLN A 363 15.83 11.47 13.66
C GLN A 363 14.56 11.75 12.86
N VAL A 364 14.54 11.47 11.55
CA VAL A 364 13.31 11.54 10.74
C VAL A 364 12.25 10.62 11.34
N LEU A 365 12.61 9.36 11.63
CA LEU A 365 11.68 8.39 12.20
C LEU A 365 11.19 8.82 13.58
N GLN A 366 12.06 9.37 14.44
CA GLN A 366 11.65 9.93 15.74
C GLN A 366 10.60 11.03 15.61
N GLN A 367 10.78 11.91 14.62
CA GLN A 367 9.87 13.02 14.35
C GLN A 367 8.52 12.51 13.82
N TYR A 368 8.55 11.52 12.93
CA TYR A 368 7.35 10.85 12.41
C TYR A 368 6.60 10.08 13.52
N HIS A 369 7.29 9.28 14.32
CA HIS A 369 6.70 8.50 15.43
C HIS A 369 6.18 9.42 16.55
N GLN A 370 6.76 10.61 16.74
CA GLN A 370 6.17 11.61 17.62
C GLN A 370 4.80 12.06 17.12
N LEU A 371 4.64 12.29 15.81
CA LEU A 371 3.38 12.75 15.23
C LEU A 371 2.29 11.68 15.29
N ILE A 372 2.59 10.45 14.87
CA ILE A 372 1.57 9.38 14.75
C ILE A 372 1.33 8.62 16.06
N GLY A 373 2.17 8.82 17.07
CA GLY A 373 2.19 8.03 18.30
C GLY A 373 3.37 7.06 18.34
N ARG A 374 4.10 7.11 19.45
CA ARG A 374 5.30 6.27 19.65
C ARG A 374 4.90 4.81 19.85
N PRO A 375 5.73 3.84 19.42
CA PRO A 375 5.45 2.42 19.60
C PRO A 375 5.07 2.03 21.03
N THR A 376 4.15 1.09 21.17
CA THR A 376 3.86 0.48 22.47
C THR A 376 5.06 -0.31 22.99
N LEU A 377 5.25 -0.34 24.31
CA LEU A 377 6.27 -1.17 24.94
C LEU A 377 5.70 -2.59 25.17
N PRO A 378 6.14 -3.62 24.42
CA PRO A 378 5.68 -4.99 24.63
C PRO A 378 5.93 -5.51 26.05
N ALA A 379 5.22 -6.57 26.43
CA ALA A 379 5.56 -7.35 27.62
C ALA A 379 6.89 -8.11 27.43
N TYR A 380 7.61 -8.38 28.51
CA TYR A 380 8.96 -8.99 28.44
C TYR A 380 8.96 -10.46 27.97
N TRP A 381 7.93 -11.23 28.31
CA TRP A 381 7.81 -12.68 28.04
C TRP A 381 7.49 -13.04 26.58
N TYR A 382 7.17 -12.03 25.80
CA TYR A 382 6.66 -12.13 24.43
C TYR A 382 7.56 -12.83 23.39
N PRO A 383 8.91 -12.80 23.50
CA PRO A 383 9.80 -13.23 22.41
C PRO A 383 9.83 -14.70 22.01
N ILE A 384 9.35 -15.67 22.81
CA ILE A 384 9.19 -17.11 22.45
C ILE A 384 8.54 -18.01 23.54
N ASP A 385 8.25 -17.53 24.76
CA ASP A 385 7.59 -18.31 25.83
C ASP A 385 6.07 -18.51 25.62
N VAL A 386 5.63 -18.56 24.36
CA VAL A 386 4.23 -18.35 23.97
C VAL A 386 3.72 -19.50 23.11
N ALA A 387 2.72 -20.20 23.62
CA ALA A 387 1.89 -21.07 22.78
C ALA A 387 0.83 -20.24 22.06
N TYR A 388 0.42 -20.69 20.88
CA TYR A 388 -0.66 -20.08 20.11
C TYR A 388 -1.75 -21.12 19.86
N ALA A 389 -3.00 -20.67 19.77
CA ALA A 389 -4.05 -21.44 19.12
C ALA A 389 -4.72 -20.56 18.06
N ASP A 390 -4.79 -21.11 16.86
CA ASP A 390 -5.54 -20.57 15.73
C ASP A 390 -7.05 -20.89 15.91
N ILE A 391 -7.89 -20.51 14.94
CA ILE A 391 -9.35 -20.56 14.99
C ILE A 391 -9.94 -21.95 15.33
N ASP A 392 -9.15 -23.02 15.21
CA ASP A 392 -9.53 -24.39 15.57
C ASP A 392 -10.05 -24.55 17.00
N TYR A 393 -9.60 -23.70 17.93
CA TYR A 393 -10.07 -23.77 19.32
C TYR A 393 -11.52 -23.33 19.49
N MET A 394 -12.03 -22.54 18.55
CA MET A 394 -13.37 -21.96 18.61
C MET A 394 -14.44 -23.00 18.30
N ASP A 395 -15.67 -22.79 18.78
CA ASP A 395 -16.81 -23.58 18.36
C ASP A 395 -17.22 -23.15 16.95
N ARG A 396 -16.88 -23.96 15.94
CA ARG A 396 -17.15 -23.66 14.51
C ARG A 396 -16.72 -22.23 14.13
N TYR A 397 -15.50 -21.86 14.53
CA TYR A 397 -14.85 -20.59 14.17
C TYR A 397 -15.55 -19.32 14.71
N LYS A 398 -16.49 -19.43 15.64
CA LYS A 398 -17.14 -18.28 16.27
C LYS A 398 -16.24 -17.68 17.35
N ASP A 399 -16.01 -16.37 17.30
CA ASP A 399 -15.29 -15.67 18.37
C ASP A 399 -15.93 -15.87 19.75
N PHE A 400 -15.10 -15.70 20.79
CA PHE A 400 -15.50 -15.81 22.19
C PHE A 400 -16.21 -17.12 22.55
N SER A 401 -15.89 -18.21 21.84
CA SER A 401 -16.43 -19.54 22.06
C SER A 401 -15.30 -20.58 22.24
N LEU A 402 -15.65 -21.78 22.71
CA LEU A 402 -14.70 -22.87 22.88
C LEU A 402 -15.31 -24.16 22.32
N GLY A 403 -14.65 -24.72 21.31
CA GLY A 403 -15.07 -25.96 20.66
C GLY A 403 -14.99 -27.15 21.61
N LYS A 404 -15.89 -28.13 21.43
CA LYS A 404 -15.99 -29.30 22.31
C LYS A 404 -14.68 -30.10 22.39
N ASN A 405 -13.95 -30.19 21.28
CA ASN A 405 -12.66 -30.89 21.20
C ASN A 405 -11.53 -30.14 21.94
N TRP A 406 -11.77 -28.89 22.33
CA TRP A 406 -10.83 -28.02 23.04
C TRP A 406 -11.27 -27.72 24.48
N ALA A 407 -12.22 -28.48 25.03
CA ALA A 407 -12.73 -28.27 26.39
C ALA A 407 -11.65 -28.30 27.49
N SER A 408 -10.52 -28.98 27.25
CA SER A 408 -9.37 -29.02 28.16
C SER A 408 -8.40 -27.84 28.02
N LEU A 409 -8.58 -26.95 27.04
CA LEU A 409 -7.69 -25.81 26.78
C LEU A 409 -7.49 -24.91 28.01
N PRO A 410 -8.53 -24.54 28.79
CA PRO A 410 -8.32 -23.73 30.00
C PRO A 410 -7.42 -24.40 31.05
N GLN A 411 -7.52 -25.73 31.17
CA GLN A 411 -6.67 -26.49 32.08
C GLN A 411 -5.22 -26.56 31.57
N TYR A 412 -5.04 -26.78 30.27
CA TYR A 412 -3.73 -26.74 29.64
C TYR A 412 -3.04 -25.39 29.79
N MET A 413 -3.77 -24.28 29.62
CA MET A 413 -3.24 -22.94 29.86
C MET A 413 -2.75 -22.76 31.30
N LYS A 414 -3.51 -23.26 32.30
CA LYS A 414 -3.07 -23.22 33.70
C LYS A 414 -1.77 -23.99 33.91
N GLU A 415 -1.58 -25.13 33.23
CA GLU A 415 -0.33 -25.89 33.28
C GLU A 415 0.84 -25.13 32.62
N LEU A 416 0.58 -24.42 31.51
CA LEU A 416 1.57 -23.53 30.90
C LEU A 416 1.94 -22.38 31.84
N HIS A 417 0.96 -21.73 32.48
CA HIS A 417 1.20 -20.65 33.44
C HIS A 417 2.01 -21.11 34.65
N GLN A 418 1.77 -22.33 35.15
CA GLN A 418 2.57 -22.92 36.24
C GLN A 418 4.04 -23.12 35.86
N LYS A 419 4.34 -23.24 34.56
CA LYS A 419 5.70 -23.32 34.01
C LYS A 419 6.27 -21.96 33.62
N GLY A 420 5.53 -20.86 33.83
CA GLY A 420 5.92 -19.51 33.42
C GLY A 420 5.74 -19.22 31.93
N MET A 421 5.06 -20.09 31.18
CA MET A 421 4.72 -19.90 29.78
C MET A 421 3.40 -19.13 29.65
N HIS A 422 3.16 -18.57 28.47
CA HIS A 422 2.00 -17.75 28.15
C HIS A 422 1.26 -18.32 26.94
N MET A 423 0.02 -17.90 26.72
CA MET A 423 -0.73 -18.30 25.54
C MET A 423 -1.43 -17.11 24.87
N ILE A 424 -1.29 -17.01 23.55
CA ILE A 424 -1.98 -16.03 22.72
C ILE A 424 -3.03 -16.75 21.87
N LEU A 425 -4.20 -16.15 21.75
CA LEU A 425 -5.30 -16.66 20.94
C LEU A 425 -5.60 -15.70 19.80
N ILE A 426 -5.97 -16.26 18.65
CA ILE A 426 -6.51 -15.50 17.52
C ILE A 426 -7.96 -15.09 17.79
N PHE A 427 -8.37 -13.93 17.28
CA PHE A 427 -9.76 -13.46 17.25
C PHE A 427 -9.97 -12.75 15.92
N ASP A 428 -11.12 -12.98 15.30
CA ASP A 428 -11.49 -12.30 14.07
C ASP A 428 -12.48 -11.17 14.37
N PRO A 429 -12.60 -10.14 13.51
CA PRO A 429 -13.57 -9.08 13.73
C PRO A 429 -14.99 -9.52 13.38
N ALA A 430 -15.16 -10.50 12.49
CA ALA A 430 -16.45 -10.85 11.91
C ALA A 430 -17.27 -11.74 12.84
N VAL A 431 -18.36 -11.19 13.39
CA VAL A 431 -19.18 -11.87 14.39
C VAL A 431 -20.42 -12.52 13.75
N GLU A 432 -20.53 -13.84 13.86
CA GLU A 432 -21.71 -14.60 13.42
C GLU A 432 -23.01 -14.02 14.04
N VAL A 433 -24.04 -13.79 13.22
CA VAL A 433 -25.20 -12.98 13.63
C VAL A 433 -26.29 -13.72 14.40
N ASP A 434 -26.09 -15.01 14.71
CA ASP A 434 -27.08 -15.83 15.41
C ASP A 434 -26.61 -16.57 16.67
N TYR A 435 -25.65 -15.98 17.39
CA TYR A 435 -25.24 -16.47 18.71
C TYR A 435 -25.06 -15.36 19.76
N ASP A 436 -24.69 -15.78 20.98
CA ASP A 436 -24.74 -14.95 22.19
C ASP A 436 -23.89 -13.67 22.14
N SER A 437 -22.71 -13.67 21.50
CA SER A 437 -21.87 -12.45 21.44
C SER A 437 -22.57 -11.35 20.65
N PHE A 438 -23.13 -11.72 19.49
CA PHE A 438 -23.91 -10.81 18.67
C PHE A 438 -25.18 -10.33 19.39
N GLN A 439 -25.86 -11.23 20.11
CA GLN A 439 -27.01 -10.85 20.92
C GLN A 439 -26.65 -9.80 21.99
N ARG A 440 -25.51 -9.97 22.69
CA ARG A 440 -25.01 -8.98 23.66
C ARG A 440 -24.64 -7.66 22.99
N ALA A 441 -24.06 -7.71 21.79
CA ALA A 441 -23.78 -6.52 20.99
C ALA A 441 -25.06 -5.70 20.72
N LEU A 442 -26.12 -6.38 20.28
CA LEU A 442 -27.42 -5.74 20.04
C LEU A 442 -28.05 -5.19 21.33
N GLN A 443 -27.94 -5.90 22.45
CA GLN A 443 -28.43 -5.43 23.75
C GLN A 443 -27.72 -4.15 24.22
N MET A 444 -26.43 -4.00 23.89
CA MET A 444 -25.65 -2.79 24.18
C MET A 444 -25.89 -1.67 23.17
N ASN A 445 -26.54 -1.95 22.03
CA ASN A 445 -26.61 -1.09 20.85
C ASN A 445 -25.23 -0.81 20.23
N ALA A 446 -24.36 -1.83 20.19
CA ALA A 446 -23.11 -1.75 19.44
C ALA A 446 -23.39 -1.52 17.95
N SER A 447 -22.57 -0.69 17.32
CA SER A 447 -22.64 -0.39 15.89
C SER A 447 -21.90 -1.46 15.08
N PHE A 448 -22.48 -1.80 13.94
CA PHE A 448 -21.89 -2.66 12.91
C PHE A 448 -21.89 -1.90 11.59
N ILE A 449 -21.06 -2.31 10.63
CA ILE A 449 -21.07 -1.76 9.27
C ILE A 449 -22.44 -2.01 8.63
N GLN A 450 -23.00 -0.98 7.97
CA GLN A 450 -24.38 -1.01 7.48
C GLN A 450 -24.50 -0.66 6.00
N TRP A 451 -25.52 -1.19 5.35
CA TRP A 451 -26.04 -0.65 4.11
C TRP A 451 -26.54 0.79 4.32
N PRO A 452 -26.31 1.71 3.36
CA PRO A 452 -26.73 3.09 3.49
C PRO A 452 -28.24 3.28 3.32
N ARG A 453 -28.92 2.30 2.70
CA ARG A 453 -30.36 2.31 2.45
C ARG A 453 -30.93 0.89 2.54
N ILE A 454 -32.18 0.79 2.98
CA ILE A 454 -32.85 -0.51 3.20
C ILE A 454 -33.17 -1.25 1.89
N ASP A 455 -33.36 -0.54 0.79
CA ASP A 455 -33.63 -1.11 -0.54
C ASP A 455 -32.43 -1.88 -1.12
N LEU A 456 -31.22 -1.62 -0.62
CA LEU A 456 -30.00 -2.33 -1.00
C LEU A 456 -29.76 -3.60 -0.16
N VAL A 457 -30.46 -3.77 0.96
CA VAL A 457 -30.27 -4.93 1.84
C VAL A 457 -30.80 -6.20 1.14
N PRO A 458 -29.99 -7.27 0.96
CA PRO A 458 -30.46 -8.50 0.33
C PRO A 458 -31.52 -9.21 1.19
N PRO A 459 -32.82 -9.16 0.83
CA PRO A 459 -33.89 -9.57 1.75
C PRO A 459 -33.88 -11.08 2.01
N LYS A 460 -33.40 -11.87 1.05
CA LYS A 460 -33.27 -13.33 1.19
C LYS A 460 -32.27 -13.72 2.25
N VAL A 461 -31.08 -13.10 2.24
CA VAL A 461 -30.02 -13.36 3.23
C VAL A 461 -30.43 -12.81 4.60
N GLN A 462 -30.90 -11.57 4.65
CA GLN A 462 -31.28 -10.92 5.91
C GLN A 462 -32.41 -11.67 6.66
N SER A 463 -33.35 -12.26 5.92
CA SER A 463 -34.50 -12.98 6.50
C SER A 463 -34.15 -14.34 7.11
N LEU A 464 -32.95 -14.88 6.86
CA LEU A 464 -32.48 -16.12 7.46
C LEU A 464 -32.22 -16.00 8.97
N TYR A 465 -32.00 -14.77 9.45
CA TYR A 465 -31.49 -14.49 10.79
C TYR A 465 -32.45 -13.58 11.56
N PRO A 466 -33.14 -14.08 12.60
CA PRO A 466 -34.11 -13.28 13.36
C PRO A 466 -33.53 -11.99 13.97
N MET A 467 -32.28 -12.01 14.44
CA MET A 467 -31.65 -10.88 15.13
C MET A 467 -31.29 -9.70 14.23
N VAL A 468 -31.14 -9.93 12.93
CA VAL A 468 -30.85 -8.88 11.94
C VAL A 468 -31.99 -8.66 10.95
N LYS A 469 -33.12 -9.34 11.15
CA LYS A 469 -34.32 -9.21 10.33
C LYS A 469 -34.82 -7.76 10.42
N ASN A 470 -34.93 -7.09 9.26
CA ASN A 470 -35.30 -5.67 9.12
C ASN A 470 -34.25 -4.66 9.62
N THR A 471 -32.99 -5.06 9.75
CA THR A 471 -31.87 -4.13 9.99
C THR A 471 -31.15 -3.80 8.69
N SER A 472 -30.34 -2.75 8.71
CA SER A 472 -29.40 -2.38 7.63
C SER A 472 -28.02 -3.01 7.82
N ILE A 473 -27.80 -3.86 8.82
CA ILE A 473 -26.48 -4.45 9.11
C ILE A 473 -26.02 -5.25 7.89
N MET A 474 -24.84 -4.92 7.38
CA MET A 474 -24.24 -5.61 6.25
C MET A 474 -23.70 -6.97 6.70
N LEU A 475 -24.08 -8.00 5.95
CA LEU A 475 -23.72 -9.38 6.23
C LEU A 475 -22.70 -9.87 5.21
N GLY A 476 -21.60 -10.43 5.71
CA GLY A 476 -20.55 -11.04 4.93
C GLY A 476 -20.29 -12.50 5.35
N ILE A 477 -19.18 -13.04 4.88
CA ILE A 477 -18.73 -14.42 5.12
C ILE A 477 -17.23 -14.37 5.42
N VAL A 478 -16.84 -15.02 6.52
CA VAL A 478 -15.45 -15.29 6.88
C VAL A 478 -15.37 -16.75 7.34
N TRP A 479 -14.73 -17.06 8.46
CA TRP A 479 -14.57 -18.44 8.95
C TRP A 479 -15.82 -19.07 9.57
N PRO A 480 -16.68 -18.35 10.33
CA PRO A 480 -17.90 -18.95 10.88
C PRO A 480 -18.81 -19.52 9.80
N ASP A 481 -19.56 -20.57 10.16
CA ASP A 481 -20.45 -21.30 9.26
C ASP A 481 -21.55 -20.47 8.61
N ARG A 482 -21.91 -19.36 9.26
CA ARG A 482 -23.07 -18.54 8.93
C ARG A 482 -22.62 -17.10 8.70
N HIS A 483 -23.52 -16.29 8.16
CA HIS A 483 -23.18 -14.91 7.85
C HIS A 483 -22.75 -14.14 9.10
N ALA A 484 -21.74 -13.31 8.94
CA ALA A 484 -21.16 -12.51 10.00
C ALA A 484 -21.39 -11.01 9.76
N ALA A 485 -21.49 -10.26 10.84
CA ALA A 485 -21.52 -8.80 10.84
C ALA A 485 -20.15 -8.26 11.30
N PHE A 486 -19.78 -7.09 10.79
CA PHE A 486 -18.48 -6.47 11.05
C PHE A 486 -18.67 -5.30 12.02
N PRO A 487 -18.14 -5.36 13.25
CA PRO A 487 -18.23 -4.27 14.22
C PRO A 487 -17.65 -2.97 13.66
N ASP A 488 -18.33 -1.86 13.95
CA ASP A 488 -17.89 -0.52 13.56
C ASP A 488 -17.09 0.11 14.72
N PHE A 489 -15.78 -0.15 14.73
CA PHE A 489 -14.86 0.36 15.76
C PHE A 489 -14.59 1.87 15.67
N LEU A 490 -15.05 2.52 14.58
CA LEU A 490 -15.02 3.97 14.40
C LEU A 490 -16.23 4.68 15.04
N ASP A 491 -17.18 3.94 15.60
CA ASP A 491 -18.31 4.51 16.32
C ASP A 491 -17.85 5.37 17.51
N LYS A 492 -18.12 6.68 17.40
CA LYS A 492 -17.74 7.69 18.38
C LYS A 492 -18.54 7.60 19.69
N SER A 493 -19.65 6.85 19.72
CA SER A 493 -20.39 6.61 20.97
C SER A 493 -19.55 5.84 22.00
N GLY A 494 -18.56 5.07 21.53
CA GLY A 494 -17.72 4.19 22.34
C GLY A 494 -18.39 2.88 22.73
N VAL A 495 -19.66 2.65 22.35
CA VAL A 495 -20.43 1.45 22.71
C VAL A 495 -19.85 0.20 22.06
N THR A 496 -19.55 0.22 20.76
CA THR A 496 -18.92 -0.93 20.07
C THR A 496 -17.60 -1.32 20.72
N ASN A 497 -16.73 -0.33 20.99
CA ASN A 497 -15.43 -0.56 21.61
C ASN A 497 -15.56 -1.05 23.07
N GLN A 498 -16.63 -0.69 23.76
CA GLN A 498 -16.91 -1.20 25.11
C GLN A 498 -17.45 -2.63 25.07
N TRP A 499 -18.40 -2.93 24.19
CA TRP A 499 -18.89 -4.29 23.97
C TRP A 499 -17.73 -5.24 23.65
N TRP A 500 -16.85 -4.87 22.72
CA TRP A 500 -15.66 -5.65 22.38
C TRP A 500 -14.77 -5.94 23.59
N ALA A 501 -14.54 -4.93 24.44
CA ALA A 501 -13.78 -5.10 25.68
C ALA A 501 -14.48 -5.98 26.72
N ASP A 502 -15.81 -5.92 26.78
CA ASP A 502 -16.62 -6.72 27.70
C ASP A 502 -16.67 -8.19 27.26
N GLU A 503 -16.67 -8.48 25.95
CA GLU A 503 -16.54 -9.83 25.41
C GLU A 503 -15.20 -10.47 25.80
N PHE A 504 -14.08 -9.76 25.62
CA PHE A 504 -12.77 -10.23 26.09
C PHE A 504 -12.73 -10.45 27.60
N THR A 505 -13.30 -9.54 28.37
CA THR A 505 -13.35 -9.64 29.84
C THR A 505 -14.14 -10.88 30.26
N THR A 506 -15.28 -11.13 29.60
CA THR A 506 -16.15 -12.29 29.87
C THR A 506 -15.48 -13.60 29.45
N TYR A 507 -14.94 -13.65 28.24
CA TYR A 507 -14.29 -14.85 27.71
C TYR A 507 -13.06 -15.24 28.54
N ARG A 508 -12.29 -14.25 28.99
CA ARG A 508 -11.11 -14.48 29.83
C ARG A 508 -11.41 -15.18 31.16
N GLN A 509 -12.60 -15.01 31.72
CA GLN A 509 -13.01 -15.73 32.93
C GLN A 509 -13.03 -17.25 32.73
N GLN A 510 -13.22 -17.69 31.48
CA GLN A 510 -13.26 -19.09 31.09
C GLN A 510 -11.92 -19.55 30.53
N VAL A 511 -11.28 -18.73 29.70
CA VAL A 511 -10.06 -19.06 28.95
C VAL A 511 -8.96 -18.04 29.28
N PRO A 512 -7.96 -18.39 30.11
CA PRO A 512 -7.06 -17.39 30.68
C PRO A 512 -5.91 -16.94 29.75
N PHE A 513 -6.19 -16.54 28.50
CA PHE A 513 -5.19 -16.04 27.54
C PHE A 513 -4.36 -14.82 28.02
N ASP A 514 -3.13 -14.67 27.52
CA ASP A 514 -2.18 -13.60 27.93
C ASP A 514 -1.94 -12.54 26.86
N GLY A 515 -2.43 -12.75 25.64
CA GLY A 515 -2.40 -11.80 24.54
C GLY A 515 -3.41 -12.17 23.47
N ILE A 516 -3.61 -11.23 22.56
CA ILE A 516 -4.64 -11.23 21.53
C ILE A 516 -3.97 -11.08 20.17
N TRP A 517 -4.26 -11.98 19.24
CA TRP A 517 -3.92 -11.87 17.84
C TRP A 517 -5.22 -11.55 17.08
N ILE A 518 -5.35 -10.33 16.56
CA ILE A 518 -6.48 -9.95 15.71
C ILE A 518 -6.10 -10.12 14.24
N ASP A 519 -6.89 -10.92 13.52
CA ASP A 519 -6.64 -11.30 12.13
C ASP A 519 -7.85 -10.99 11.24
N MET A 520 -7.73 -11.20 9.93
CA MET A 520 -8.82 -11.03 8.95
C MET A 520 -9.42 -9.61 8.92
N ASN A 521 -8.63 -8.62 9.35
CA ASN A 521 -9.12 -7.30 9.73
C ASN A 521 -8.75 -6.17 8.76
N GLU A 522 -8.58 -6.50 7.47
CA GLU A 522 -8.48 -5.49 6.42
C GLU A 522 -9.72 -4.59 6.25
N PRO A 523 -10.98 -5.01 6.46
CA PRO A 523 -11.54 -6.33 6.81
C PRO A 523 -11.66 -7.29 5.62
N ALA A 524 -11.31 -8.55 5.84
CA ALA A 524 -11.47 -9.61 4.86
C ALA A 524 -12.93 -10.04 4.75
N ASN A 525 -13.38 -10.31 3.53
CA ASN A 525 -14.66 -10.96 3.28
C ASN A 525 -14.52 -11.94 2.12
N PHE A 526 -15.02 -13.17 2.30
CA PHE A 526 -14.89 -14.22 1.30
C PHE A 526 -15.93 -14.07 0.19
N GLY A 527 -15.47 -14.11 -1.04
CA GLY A 527 -16.31 -14.29 -2.22
C GLY A 527 -17.16 -13.10 -2.64
N THR A 528 -16.86 -11.87 -2.19
CA THR A 528 -17.61 -10.69 -2.62
C THR A 528 -17.60 -10.54 -4.14
N ASN A 529 -18.78 -10.58 -4.76
CA ASN A 529 -18.97 -10.56 -6.22
C ASN A 529 -18.28 -11.70 -6.99
N GLU A 530 -17.81 -12.75 -6.33
CA GLU A 530 -17.29 -13.94 -7.01
C GLU A 530 -18.46 -14.87 -7.35
N ASP A 531 -18.48 -15.43 -8.56
CA ASP A 531 -19.52 -16.40 -8.95
C ASP A 531 -19.37 -17.72 -8.17
N ASP A 532 -18.14 -18.23 -8.11
CA ASP A 532 -17.76 -19.52 -7.53
C ASP A 532 -16.65 -19.38 -6.47
N PRO A 533 -16.93 -18.75 -5.30
CA PRO A 533 -15.92 -18.55 -4.28
C PRO A 533 -15.46 -19.85 -3.62
N PHE A 534 -14.20 -19.87 -3.15
CA PHE A 534 -13.51 -21.08 -2.68
C PHE A 534 -14.26 -21.86 -1.59
N PHE A 535 -14.97 -21.17 -0.70
CA PHE A 535 -15.69 -21.80 0.41
C PHE A 535 -16.86 -22.68 -0.08
N GLN A 536 -17.39 -22.47 -1.30
CA GLN A 536 -18.44 -23.33 -1.85
C GLN A 536 -17.95 -24.78 -2.14
N PHE A 537 -16.63 -24.94 -2.29
CA PHE A 537 -15.96 -26.20 -2.55
C PHE A 537 -15.24 -26.77 -1.32
N THR A 538 -15.26 -26.04 -0.20
CA THR A 538 -14.62 -26.46 1.04
C THR A 538 -15.57 -27.36 1.83
N ALA A 539 -15.17 -28.60 2.10
CA ALA A 539 -16.04 -29.60 2.75
C ALA A 539 -16.50 -29.20 4.17
N ASP A 540 -15.69 -28.39 4.86
CA ASP A 540 -15.95 -27.97 6.25
C ASP A 540 -16.70 -26.63 6.37
N HIS A 541 -17.07 -26.01 5.25
CA HIS A 541 -17.82 -24.76 5.24
C HIS A 541 -19.19 -24.94 4.55
N PRO A 542 -20.30 -24.45 5.13
CA PRO A 542 -21.60 -24.50 4.48
C PRO A 542 -21.63 -23.72 3.16
N ARG A 543 -22.47 -24.16 2.22
CA ARG A 543 -22.78 -23.38 1.02
C ARG A 543 -23.83 -22.32 1.33
N ILE A 544 -23.37 -21.09 1.49
CA ILE A 544 -24.20 -19.91 1.76
C ILE A 544 -23.98 -18.84 0.70
N GLN A 545 -24.93 -17.93 0.54
CA GLN A 545 -24.91 -16.89 -0.50
C GLN A 545 -23.87 -15.82 -0.16
N GLN A 546 -22.93 -15.58 -1.08
CA GLN A 546 -21.93 -14.52 -0.97
C GLN A 546 -22.52 -13.11 -0.97
N LEU A 547 -21.76 -12.15 -0.44
CA LEU A 547 -22.09 -10.73 -0.53
C LEU A 547 -22.01 -10.27 -1.99
N ILE A 548 -23.06 -9.59 -2.46
CA ILE A 548 -23.10 -8.97 -3.78
C ILE A 548 -23.20 -7.46 -3.63
N CYS A 549 -22.17 -6.75 -4.09
CA CYS A 549 -22.06 -5.30 -4.12
C CYS A 549 -22.37 -4.76 -5.52
N PRO A 550 -23.04 -3.61 -5.63
CA PRO A 550 -23.32 -3.01 -6.93
C PRO A 550 -22.02 -2.52 -7.59
N VAL A 551 -21.61 -3.21 -8.65
CA VAL A 551 -20.48 -2.81 -9.52
C VAL A 551 -20.94 -2.32 -10.88
N THR A 552 -22.27 -2.23 -11.09
CA THR A 552 -22.91 -1.59 -12.23
C THR A 552 -24.11 -0.74 -11.78
N GLY A 553 -24.56 0.19 -12.62
CA GLY A 553 -25.70 1.06 -12.33
C GLY A 553 -25.33 2.28 -11.46
N ASN A 554 -26.34 2.93 -10.87
CA ASN A 554 -26.15 4.22 -10.19
C ASN A 554 -25.37 4.11 -8.86
N ASP A 555 -25.49 2.97 -8.16
CA ASP A 555 -24.84 2.75 -6.87
C ASP A 555 -23.40 2.23 -6.99
N SER A 556 -22.88 2.04 -8.21
CA SER A 556 -21.54 1.47 -8.41
C SER A 556 -20.38 2.43 -8.33
N HIS A 557 -20.63 3.75 -8.27
CA HIS A 557 -19.59 4.77 -8.39
C HIS A 557 -18.55 4.77 -7.24
N LEU A 558 -18.85 4.16 -6.09
CA LEU A 558 -17.89 3.96 -5.00
C LEU A 558 -17.08 2.67 -5.16
N ASP A 559 -17.65 1.63 -5.78
CA ASP A 559 -16.96 0.36 -6.00
C ASP A 559 -16.21 0.30 -7.34
N VAL A 560 -16.60 1.17 -8.29
CA VAL A 560 -16.00 1.41 -9.60
C VAL A 560 -15.89 2.93 -9.80
N PRO A 561 -14.92 3.59 -9.14
CA PRO A 561 -14.75 5.03 -9.23
C PRO A 561 -14.23 5.43 -10.63
N PRO A 562 -14.32 6.72 -11.00
CA PRO A 562 -13.84 7.20 -12.30
C PRO A 562 -12.37 6.86 -12.60
N TYR A 563 -11.52 6.79 -11.56
CA TYR A 563 -10.13 6.38 -11.68
C TYR A 563 -9.89 4.99 -11.08
N LEU A 564 -9.55 4.04 -11.95
CA LEU A 564 -9.27 2.65 -11.58
C LEU A 564 -7.82 2.51 -11.09
N THR A 565 -7.61 2.63 -9.78
CA THR A 565 -6.28 2.52 -9.15
C THR A 565 -5.62 1.16 -9.39
N ALA A 566 -4.29 1.13 -9.45
CA ALA A 566 -3.51 -0.11 -9.43
C ALA A 566 -3.75 -0.93 -8.15
N SER A 567 -4.12 -0.27 -7.05
CA SER A 567 -4.44 -0.88 -5.75
C SER A 567 -5.61 -1.87 -5.79
N ALA A 568 -6.49 -1.74 -6.78
CA ALA A 568 -7.62 -2.65 -6.96
C ALA A 568 -7.70 -3.26 -8.36
N TYR A 569 -7.28 -2.58 -9.42
CA TYR A 569 -7.63 -2.96 -10.80
C TYR A 569 -6.47 -3.53 -11.64
N LYS A 570 -5.21 -3.55 -11.14
CA LYS A 570 -4.08 -4.18 -11.84
C LYS A 570 -3.93 -5.69 -11.56
N ARG A 571 -4.99 -6.34 -11.04
CA ARG A 571 -5.00 -7.74 -10.58
C ARG A 571 -5.98 -8.65 -11.33
N GLY A 572 -6.54 -8.19 -12.46
CA GLY A 572 -7.61 -8.86 -13.20
C GLY A 572 -8.92 -8.05 -13.14
N GLU A 573 -10.06 -8.70 -13.39
CA GLU A 573 -11.40 -8.09 -13.25
C GLU A 573 -11.78 -7.97 -11.76
N SER A 574 -11.18 -7.02 -11.05
CA SER A 574 -11.47 -6.74 -9.64
C SER A 574 -12.04 -5.34 -9.44
N SER A 575 -12.86 -5.16 -8.41
CA SER A 575 -13.43 -3.89 -7.97
C SER A 575 -12.90 -3.53 -6.58
N LEU A 576 -13.27 -2.38 -6.04
CA LEU A 576 -12.85 -2.03 -4.67
C LEU A 576 -13.42 -3.02 -3.64
N CYS A 577 -14.65 -3.51 -3.75
CA CYS A 577 -15.18 -4.53 -2.83
C CYS A 577 -14.53 -5.93 -2.94
N SER A 578 -13.63 -6.20 -3.89
CA SER A 578 -13.00 -7.51 -4.01
C SER A 578 -12.25 -7.90 -2.73
N LYS A 579 -12.58 -9.09 -2.19
CA LYS A 579 -12.12 -9.62 -0.88
C LYS A 579 -12.47 -8.76 0.34
N THR A 580 -13.48 -7.88 0.26
CA THR A 580 -13.94 -7.05 1.39
C THR A 580 -15.43 -6.70 1.25
N LEU A 581 -15.92 -5.73 2.03
CA LEU A 581 -17.31 -5.26 2.01
C LEU A 581 -17.58 -4.25 0.89
N CYS A 582 -18.85 -3.89 0.67
CA CYS A 582 -19.21 -2.90 -0.35
C CYS A 582 -18.74 -1.49 0.04
N MET A 583 -18.17 -0.73 -0.89
CA MET A 583 -17.61 0.60 -0.59
C MET A 583 -18.69 1.62 -0.18
N LEU A 584 -19.93 1.42 -0.62
CA LEU A 584 -21.09 2.24 -0.25
C LEU A 584 -21.59 2.05 1.18
N SER A 585 -21.06 1.07 1.91
CA SER A 585 -21.44 0.83 3.30
C SER A 585 -21.03 1.98 4.21
N LYS A 586 -21.68 2.08 5.37
CA LYS A 586 -21.48 3.16 6.35
C LYS A 586 -20.74 2.67 7.59
N THR A 587 -19.84 3.53 8.08
CA THR A 587 -19.05 3.37 9.31
C THR A 587 -19.15 4.64 10.18
N GLY A 588 -18.49 4.66 11.34
CA GLY A 588 -18.50 5.82 12.24
C GLY A 588 -19.88 6.16 12.79
N GLY A 589 -20.68 5.13 13.10
CA GLY A 589 -22.07 5.26 13.54
C GLY A 589 -23.00 5.73 12.42
N GLY A 590 -22.71 5.35 11.17
CA GLY A 590 -23.52 5.72 10.00
C GLY A 590 -23.11 7.04 9.32
N ASN A 591 -22.07 7.72 9.81
CA ASN A 591 -21.71 9.07 9.39
C ASN A 591 -20.55 9.14 8.39
N LEU A 592 -19.83 8.04 8.20
CA LEU A 592 -18.68 7.94 7.29
C LEU A 592 -18.95 6.88 6.23
N ASP A 593 -18.31 7.03 5.07
CA ASP A 593 -18.33 6.02 4.02
C ASP A 593 -17.20 5.00 4.25
N PHE A 594 -17.50 3.72 4.02
CA PHE A 594 -16.50 2.65 4.07
C PHE A 594 -15.45 2.84 2.97
N TYR A 595 -15.83 3.42 1.83
CA TYR A 595 -14.92 3.91 0.79
C TYR A 595 -13.74 4.75 1.32
N ASP A 596 -14.00 5.60 2.31
CA ASP A 596 -13.01 6.48 2.94
C ASP A 596 -12.25 5.78 4.09
N THR A 597 -12.92 4.84 4.77
CA THR A 597 -12.49 4.31 6.06
C THR A 597 -11.98 2.87 6.03
N ARG A 598 -12.06 2.16 4.89
CA ARG A 598 -11.60 0.77 4.74
C ARG A 598 -10.20 0.55 5.29
N ASN A 599 -9.23 1.36 4.86
CA ASN A 599 -7.84 1.25 5.28
C ASN A 599 -7.63 1.52 6.79
N LEU A 600 -8.67 1.95 7.51
CA LEU A 600 -8.64 2.22 8.95
C LEU A 600 -9.27 1.10 9.78
N TYR A 601 -9.87 0.06 9.17
CA TYR A 601 -10.60 -0.95 9.92
C TYR A 601 -9.72 -1.66 10.95
N GLY A 602 -8.64 -2.30 10.50
CA GLY A 602 -7.68 -2.98 11.38
C GLY A 602 -6.99 -2.04 12.37
N TRP A 603 -6.73 -0.78 11.99
CA TRP A 603 -6.24 0.24 12.93
C TRP A 603 -7.25 0.50 14.05
N SER A 604 -8.52 0.75 13.71
CA SER A 604 -9.57 1.05 14.69
C SER A 604 -9.86 -0.14 15.61
N GLU A 605 -9.82 -1.37 15.09
CA GLU A 605 -9.88 -2.59 15.89
C GLU A 605 -8.65 -2.73 16.80
N THR A 606 -7.44 -2.44 16.32
CA THR A 606 -6.23 -2.48 17.16
C THR A 606 -6.35 -1.53 18.34
N VAL A 607 -6.90 -0.33 18.13
CA VAL A 607 -7.18 0.64 19.21
C VAL A 607 -8.17 0.07 20.22
N ALA A 608 -9.29 -0.49 19.75
CA ALA A 608 -10.32 -1.09 20.62
C ALA A 608 -9.76 -2.29 21.39
N THR A 609 -8.97 -3.14 20.73
CA THR A 609 -8.37 -4.35 21.29
C THR A 609 -7.26 -4.04 22.30
N ALA A 610 -6.44 -3.02 22.08
CA ALA A 610 -5.45 -2.58 23.07
C ALA A 610 -6.12 -2.14 24.39
N LYS A 611 -7.27 -1.45 24.30
CA LYS A 611 -8.09 -1.12 25.48
C LYS A 611 -8.67 -2.39 26.12
N ALA A 612 -9.25 -3.29 25.32
CA ALA A 612 -9.81 -4.55 25.77
C ALA A 612 -8.78 -5.42 26.50
N MET A 613 -7.56 -5.52 25.97
CA MET A 613 -6.48 -6.31 26.55
C MET A 613 -6.13 -5.82 27.97
N LYS A 614 -6.03 -4.50 28.14
CA LYS A 614 -5.78 -3.89 29.44
C LYS A 614 -6.96 -4.09 30.40
N GLN A 615 -8.19 -3.98 29.92
CA GLN A 615 -9.40 -4.19 30.72
C GLN A 615 -9.51 -5.64 31.20
N ALA A 616 -9.34 -6.61 30.31
CA ALA A 616 -9.50 -8.03 30.62
C ALA A 616 -8.38 -8.57 31.52
N THR A 617 -7.14 -8.09 31.33
CA THR A 617 -5.97 -8.69 32.01
C THR A 617 -5.36 -7.87 33.13
N GLY A 618 -5.60 -6.55 33.15
CA GLY A 618 -4.89 -5.62 34.04
C GLY A 618 -3.38 -5.52 33.76
N LYS A 619 -2.90 -6.09 32.65
CA LYS A 619 -1.48 -6.12 32.25
C LYS A 619 -1.27 -5.38 30.93
N ARG A 620 -0.01 -5.21 30.53
CA ARG A 620 0.35 -4.69 29.19
C ARG A 620 -0.10 -5.64 28.08
N GLY A 621 0.08 -6.95 28.28
CA GLY A 621 -0.33 -7.96 27.31
C GLY A 621 0.44 -7.89 26.00
N ALA A 622 -0.18 -8.46 24.97
CA ALA A 622 0.25 -8.41 23.58
C ALA A 622 -0.97 -8.25 22.68
N VAL A 623 -0.89 -7.37 21.69
CA VAL A 623 -1.86 -7.25 20.60
C VAL A 623 -1.07 -7.35 19.30
N ILE A 624 -1.38 -8.33 18.47
CA ILE A 624 -0.81 -8.50 17.13
C ILE A 624 -1.93 -8.25 16.13
N SER A 625 -1.72 -7.39 15.14
CA SER A 625 -2.71 -7.10 14.11
C SER A 625 -2.17 -7.31 12.69
N ARG A 626 -3.01 -7.80 11.79
CA ARG A 626 -2.65 -7.96 10.37
C ARG A 626 -2.69 -6.63 9.65
N SER A 627 -3.88 -6.05 9.53
CA SER A 627 -4.08 -4.76 8.86
C SER A 627 -3.60 -3.60 9.73
N THR A 628 -2.81 -2.72 9.14
CA THR A 628 -2.20 -1.58 9.85
C THR A 628 -2.32 -0.28 9.06
N PHE A 629 -2.34 0.83 9.78
CA PHE A 629 -2.27 2.19 9.26
C PHE A 629 -1.28 2.99 10.12
N PRO A 630 -0.71 4.13 9.68
CA PRO A 630 0.06 5.02 10.54
C PRO A 630 -0.62 5.24 11.89
N SER A 631 0.14 5.06 12.98
CA SER A 631 -0.31 4.99 14.39
C SER A 631 -0.58 3.58 14.94
N SER A 632 -0.80 2.53 14.11
CA SER A 632 -1.09 1.17 14.62
C SER A 632 -0.06 0.65 15.63
N GLY A 633 1.23 0.94 15.43
CA GLY A 633 2.30 0.54 16.34
C GLY A 633 2.23 1.15 17.75
N HIS A 634 1.47 2.24 17.93
CA HIS A 634 1.19 2.81 19.25
C HIS A 634 0.32 1.88 20.11
N TYR A 635 -0.42 0.96 19.49
CA TYR A 635 -1.41 0.11 20.15
C TYR A 635 -1.06 -1.38 20.12
N GLY A 636 -0.26 -1.84 19.14
CA GLY A 636 0.11 -3.25 19.00
C GLY A 636 1.35 -3.47 18.13
N GLY A 637 1.59 -4.75 17.83
CA GLY A 637 2.58 -5.19 16.85
C GLY A 637 1.93 -5.77 15.60
N HIS A 638 2.75 -6.32 14.72
CA HIS A 638 2.33 -6.83 13.42
C HIS A 638 3.13 -8.08 13.04
N TRP A 639 2.62 -8.90 12.12
CA TRP A 639 3.40 -9.93 11.43
C TRP A 639 3.18 -9.78 9.94
N LEU A 640 4.19 -10.12 9.14
CA LEU A 640 4.22 -9.88 7.69
C LEU A 640 3.26 -10.77 6.87
N GLY A 641 2.26 -11.38 7.52
CA GLY A 641 1.22 -12.18 6.91
C GLY A 641 1.64 -13.54 6.40
N ASP A 642 0.80 -14.05 5.50
CA ASP A 642 0.73 -15.41 4.98
C ASP A 642 1.82 -15.68 3.94
N ASN A 643 3.07 -15.60 4.37
CA ASN A 643 4.23 -15.88 3.54
C ASN A 643 4.29 -17.34 3.07
N THR A 644 5.12 -17.62 2.06
CA THR A 644 5.30 -19.00 1.56
C THR A 644 6.60 -19.61 2.07
N ALA A 645 6.65 -20.93 2.26
CA ALA A 645 7.84 -21.70 2.58
C ALA A 645 8.86 -21.72 1.42
N ARG A 646 9.52 -20.57 1.17
CA ARG A 646 10.53 -20.37 0.13
C ARG A 646 11.69 -19.50 0.62
N TRP A 647 12.82 -19.55 -0.07
CA TRP A 647 14.00 -18.74 0.26
C TRP A 647 13.81 -17.26 -0.04
N GLU A 648 13.02 -16.96 -1.08
CA GLU A 648 12.65 -15.60 -1.45
C GLU A 648 11.86 -14.92 -0.33
N ASP A 649 10.93 -15.63 0.30
CA ASP A 649 10.13 -15.15 1.44
C ASP A 649 10.97 -14.97 2.72
N LEU A 650 11.97 -15.84 2.93
CA LEU A 650 12.97 -15.66 3.99
C LEU A 650 13.81 -14.38 3.78
N ARG A 651 14.12 -14.05 2.52
CA ARG A 651 14.87 -12.81 2.19
C ARG A 651 14.00 -11.57 2.36
N THR A 652 12.78 -11.58 1.82
CA THR A 652 11.87 -10.41 1.90
C THR A 652 11.39 -10.15 3.31
N SER A 653 11.36 -11.14 4.21
CA SER A 653 11.02 -10.92 5.63
C SER A 653 11.97 -9.94 6.34
N ILE A 654 13.23 -9.88 5.90
CA ILE A 654 14.20 -8.91 6.42
C ILE A 654 13.79 -7.49 6.02
N ILE A 655 13.42 -7.31 4.75
CA ILE A 655 13.02 -6.01 4.19
C ILE A 655 11.73 -5.53 4.84
N GLY A 656 10.68 -6.38 4.86
CA GLY A 656 9.41 -6.04 5.50
C GLY A 656 9.60 -5.67 6.98
N SER A 657 10.40 -6.45 7.73
CA SER A 657 10.69 -6.12 9.14
C SER A 657 11.38 -4.76 9.28
N MET A 658 12.29 -4.39 8.38
CA MET A 658 12.94 -3.08 8.39
C MET A 658 11.98 -1.93 8.04
N GLU A 659 11.06 -2.15 7.09
CA GLU A 659 10.08 -1.14 6.69
C GLU A 659 9.06 -0.86 7.78
N PHE A 660 8.59 -1.90 8.48
CA PHE A 660 7.70 -1.72 9.62
C PHE A 660 8.36 -0.96 10.79
N ASN A 661 9.69 -0.99 10.91
CA ASN A 661 10.40 -0.07 11.80
C ASN A 661 10.29 1.39 11.35
N PHE A 662 10.30 1.66 10.03
CA PHE A 662 10.03 3.01 9.52
C PHE A 662 8.61 3.44 9.86
N PHE A 663 7.64 2.52 9.72
CA PHE A 663 6.22 2.77 9.99
C PHE A 663 5.86 2.87 11.48
N GLY A 664 6.84 2.74 12.38
CA GLY A 664 6.62 2.87 13.83
C GLY A 664 6.02 1.63 14.47
N ILE A 665 6.25 0.45 13.87
CA ILE A 665 5.79 -0.85 14.37
C ILE A 665 7.02 -1.76 14.57
N PRO A 666 7.86 -1.51 15.59
CA PRO A 666 9.11 -2.23 15.78
C PRO A 666 8.92 -3.65 16.29
N TYR A 667 7.73 -4.03 16.75
CA TYR A 667 7.41 -5.40 17.13
C TYR A 667 6.80 -6.13 15.93
N VAL A 668 7.67 -6.75 15.13
CA VAL A 668 7.37 -7.28 13.81
C VAL A 668 8.25 -8.49 13.46
N GLY A 669 7.73 -9.37 12.60
CA GLY A 669 8.42 -10.52 12.05
C GLY A 669 7.52 -11.28 11.07
N ALA A 670 8.08 -12.29 10.41
CA ALA A 670 7.33 -13.20 9.55
C ALA A 670 7.09 -14.56 10.21
N ASP A 671 6.19 -15.35 9.63
CA ASP A 671 5.98 -16.74 10.00
C ASP A 671 7.19 -17.59 9.61
N VAL A 672 7.91 -18.04 10.62
CA VAL A 672 9.17 -18.76 10.48
C VAL A 672 8.92 -20.16 9.93
N CYS A 673 9.75 -20.55 8.96
CA CYS A 673 9.63 -21.73 8.09
C CYS A 673 8.61 -21.60 6.95
N GLY A 674 7.82 -20.52 6.93
CA GLY A 674 6.83 -20.17 5.91
C GLY A 674 5.45 -20.74 6.23
N PHE A 675 4.40 -19.92 6.08
CA PHE A 675 3.02 -20.30 6.38
C PHE A 675 2.40 -21.20 5.29
N LEU A 676 2.47 -20.76 4.02
CA LEU A 676 1.94 -21.49 2.88
C LEU A 676 2.95 -22.51 2.33
N GLY A 677 2.43 -23.69 1.95
CA GLY A 677 3.23 -24.75 1.34
C GLY A 677 4.07 -25.55 2.33
N GLN A 678 4.74 -26.59 1.84
CA GLN A 678 5.51 -27.48 2.70
C GLN A 678 6.96 -27.00 2.81
N SER A 679 7.40 -26.71 4.05
CA SER A 679 8.80 -26.41 4.34
C SER A 679 9.68 -27.66 4.28
N ASN A 680 11.00 -27.46 4.24
CA ASN A 680 11.99 -28.54 4.29
C ASN A 680 13.01 -28.30 5.40
N GLU A 681 13.76 -29.35 5.74
CA GLU A 681 14.71 -29.33 6.87
C GLU A 681 15.72 -28.18 6.78
N GLU A 682 16.29 -27.92 5.60
CA GLU A 682 17.31 -26.87 5.43
C GLU A 682 16.72 -25.46 5.52
N LEU A 683 15.63 -25.21 4.79
CA LEU A 683 14.95 -23.92 4.81
C LEU A 683 14.48 -23.60 6.23
N CYS A 684 13.79 -24.52 6.89
CA CYS A 684 13.28 -24.31 8.23
C CYS A 684 14.44 -24.13 9.23
N LEU A 685 15.54 -24.87 9.09
CA LEU A 685 16.75 -24.65 9.91
C LEU A 685 17.27 -23.21 9.77
N ARG A 686 17.43 -22.70 8.55
CA ARG A 686 17.91 -21.33 8.31
C ARG A 686 16.91 -20.28 8.76
N TRP A 687 15.62 -20.54 8.58
CA TRP A 687 14.60 -19.61 9.00
C TRP A 687 14.50 -19.52 10.51
N GLN A 688 14.68 -20.62 11.25
CA GLN A 688 14.74 -20.58 12.71
C GLN A 688 15.96 -19.78 13.20
N GLN A 689 17.10 -19.88 12.51
CA GLN A 689 18.29 -19.06 12.81
C GLN A 689 18.03 -17.57 12.60
N LEU A 690 17.42 -17.19 11.47
CA LEU A 690 17.08 -15.79 11.17
C LEU A 690 15.96 -15.26 12.08
N GLY A 691 14.90 -16.05 12.25
CA GLY A 691 13.70 -15.69 13.01
C GLY A 691 13.97 -15.40 14.48
N ALA A 692 15.01 -16.03 15.06
CA ALA A 692 15.50 -15.68 16.39
C ALA A 692 15.98 -14.22 16.54
N PHE A 693 16.13 -13.48 15.43
CA PHE A 693 16.44 -12.04 15.42
C PHE A 693 15.25 -11.14 15.05
N HIS A 694 14.10 -11.69 14.65
CA HIS A 694 12.87 -10.88 14.57
C HIS A 694 12.47 -10.39 15.96
N SER A 695 11.87 -9.21 16.08
CA SER A 695 11.35 -8.76 17.38
C SER A 695 10.10 -9.56 17.75
N PHE A 696 9.20 -9.80 16.78
CA PHE A 696 8.15 -10.83 16.85
C PHE A 696 8.66 -12.15 16.24
N TYR A 697 8.84 -13.17 17.06
CA TYR A 697 9.32 -14.47 16.61
C TYR A 697 8.27 -15.55 16.84
N ARG A 698 7.65 -15.99 15.75
CA ARG A 698 6.63 -17.05 15.72
C ARG A 698 6.95 -18.03 14.59
N ASN A 699 6.84 -19.33 14.87
CA ASN A 699 6.71 -20.36 13.84
C ASN A 699 5.21 -20.68 13.72
N HIS A 700 4.68 -20.55 12.51
CA HIS A 700 3.26 -20.70 12.21
C HIS A 700 3.11 -21.37 10.85
N ASN A 701 2.02 -22.09 10.63
CA ASN A 701 1.85 -22.99 9.49
C ASN A 701 0.37 -23.08 9.12
N VAL A 702 0.07 -23.25 7.83
CA VAL A 702 -1.32 -23.40 7.37
C VAL A 702 -1.85 -24.81 7.64
N ILE A 703 -3.17 -24.93 7.73
CA ILE A 703 -3.88 -26.21 7.89
C ILE A 703 -3.49 -27.23 6.80
N ASN A 704 -3.52 -28.52 7.15
CA ASN A 704 -3.25 -29.67 6.26
C ASN A 704 -1.81 -29.74 5.69
N GLN A 705 -0.85 -28.97 6.21
CA GLN A 705 0.57 -29.16 5.90
C GLN A 705 1.26 -30.08 6.92
N THR A 706 2.45 -30.57 6.54
CA THR A 706 3.31 -31.29 7.49
C THR A 706 3.72 -30.37 8.63
N LEU A 707 3.72 -30.87 9.87
CA LEU A 707 4.21 -30.12 11.02
C LEU A 707 5.64 -29.61 10.76
N GLN A 708 5.90 -28.38 11.19
CA GLN A 708 7.19 -27.70 10.98
C GLN A 708 7.72 -27.04 12.25
N ASP A 709 7.19 -27.43 13.41
CA ASP A 709 7.76 -27.04 14.68
C ASP A 709 9.21 -27.59 14.81
N PRO A 710 10.07 -26.98 15.64
CA PRO A 710 11.47 -27.36 15.70
C PRO A 710 11.73 -28.84 16.00
N ALA A 711 10.80 -29.55 16.65
CA ALA A 711 10.99 -30.96 17.01
C ALA A 711 10.83 -31.91 15.82
N GLN A 712 10.27 -31.44 14.70
CA GLN A 712 10.09 -32.23 13.47
C GLN A 712 11.41 -32.77 12.91
N TRP A 713 12.50 -32.00 13.01
CA TRP A 713 13.84 -32.42 12.56
C TRP A 713 14.88 -32.24 13.65
N LYS A 714 15.76 -33.23 13.85
CA LYS A 714 16.83 -33.16 14.85
C LYS A 714 17.82 -32.01 14.59
N SER A 715 18.09 -31.69 13.33
CA SER A 715 19.00 -30.60 12.95
C SER A 715 18.38 -29.23 13.23
N VAL A 716 17.09 -29.05 12.90
CA VAL A 716 16.30 -27.85 13.18
C VAL A 716 16.20 -27.64 14.69
N ALA A 717 15.81 -28.66 15.46
CA ALA A 717 15.76 -28.60 16.93
C ALA A 717 17.09 -28.12 17.54
N LYS A 718 18.22 -28.65 17.04
CA LYS A 718 19.55 -28.23 17.49
C LYS A 718 19.81 -26.76 17.13
N ALA A 719 19.60 -26.36 15.88
CA ALA A 719 19.86 -24.99 15.43
C ALA A 719 18.97 -23.97 16.14
N THR A 720 17.68 -24.26 16.27
CA THR A 720 16.71 -23.44 17.01
C THR A 720 17.13 -23.29 18.47
N ARG A 721 17.56 -24.37 19.14
CA ARG A 721 18.03 -24.25 20.54
C ARG A 721 19.23 -23.32 20.67
N GLU A 722 20.25 -23.45 19.83
CA GLU A 722 21.43 -22.56 19.89
C GLU A 722 21.05 -21.10 19.59
N ALA A 723 20.24 -20.85 18.56
CA ALA A 723 19.78 -19.51 18.21
C ALA A 723 18.91 -18.88 19.32
N ASN A 724 18.04 -19.68 19.95
CA ASN A 724 17.20 -19.23 21.05
C ASN A 724 18.02 -18.94 22.30
N LEU A 725 18.99 -19.79 22.67
CA LEU A 725 19.86 -19.50 23.81
C LEU A 725 20.59 -18.17 23.62
N PHE A 726 21.07 -17.89 22.40
CA PHE A 726 21.61 -16.57 22.07
C PHE A 726 20.57 -15.45 22.23
N ARG A 727 19.37 -15.60 21.66
CA ARG A 727 18.27 -14.62 21.80
C ARG A 727 17.94 -14.36 23.27
N TYR A 728 17.71 -15.39 24.08
CA TYR A 728 17.40 -15.31 25.51
C TYR A 728 18.49 -14.61 26.31
N GLN A 729 19.76 -14.88 26.02
CA GLN A 729 20.88 -14.19 26.64
C GLN A 729 20.87 -12.68 26.37
N HIS A 730 20.33 -12.25 25.23
CA HIS A 730 20.28 -10.85 24.79
C HIS A 730 18.90 -10.19 24.91
N LEU A 731 17.90 -10.86 25.49
CA LEU A 731 16.58 -10.27 25.72
C LEU A 731 16.62 -8.96 26.53
N PRO A 732 17.47 -8.80 27.56
CA PRO A 732 17.58 -7.50 28.24
C PRO A 732 17.93 -6.35 27.27
N TYR A 733 18.82 -6.61 26.30
CA TYR A 733 19.19 -5.63 25.28
C TYR A 733 18.02 -5.36 24.31
N LEU A 734 17.41 -6.41 23.75
CA LEU A 734 16.24 -6.28 22.86
C LEU A 734 15.08 -5.53 23.56
N TYR A 735 14.85 -5.80 24.83
CA TYR A 735 13.81 -5.13 25.60
C TYR A 735 14.16 -3.66 25.91
N SER A 736 15.43 -3.35 26.20
CA SER A 736 15.89 -1.95 26.30
C SER A 736 15.70 -1.20 24.99
N LEU A 737 15.93 -1.84 23.85
CA LEU A 737 15.63 -1.27 22.54
C LEU A 737 14.14 -0.94 22.37
N HIS A 738 13.23 -1.87 22.72
CA HIS A 738 11.79 -1.56 22.71
C HIS A 738 11.41 -0.44 23.68
N PHE A 739 12.04 -0.37 24.86
CA PHE A 739 11.85 0.73 25.80
C PHE A 739 12.28 2.07 25.18
N HIS A 740 13.44 2.12 24.54
CA HIS A 740 13.92 3.31 23.84
C HIS A 740 12.99 3.74 22.70
N ALA A 741 12.47 2.79 21.93
CA ALA A 741 11.46 3.02 20.89
C ALA A 741 10.18 3.64 21.45
N SER A 742 9.70 3.14 22.61
CA SER A 742 8.49 3.66 23.25
C SER A 742 8.65 5.07 23.84
N LEU A 743 9.89 5.47 24.18
CA LEU A 743 10.16 6.76 24.80
C LEU A 743 10.37 7.88 23.81
N SER A 744 11.29 7.73 22.85
CA SER A 744 11.64 8.82 21.91
C SER A 744 12.76 8.47 20.92
N VAL A 745 13.40 7.30 21.03
CA VAL A 745 14.54 6.94 20.20
C VAL A 745 14.07 5.95 19.15
N ALA A 746 14.01 6.34 17.88
CA ALA A 746 13.85 5.39 16.79
C ALA A 746 14.98 4.36 16.92
N VAL A 747 14.60 3.13 17.24
CA VAL A 747 15.55 2.04 17.26
C VAL A 747 15.56 1.43 15.89
N TRP A 748 16.73 1.52 15.27
CA TRP A 748 16.97 0.82 14.03
C TRP A 748 17.49 -0.58 14.35
N PHE A 749 16.69 -1.61 14.07
CA PHE A 749 17.02 -3.01 14.32
C PHE A 749 17.83 -3.65 13.17
N GLY A 750 18.67 -2.87 12.48
CA GLY A 750 19.58 -3.35 11.45
C GLY A 750 21.05 -3.11 11.80
N GLN A 751 21.96 -3.63 10.97
CA GLN A 751 23.42 -3.53 11.18
C GLN A 751 24.14 -2.45 10.34
N TYR A 752 23.47 -1.82 9.36
CA TYR A 752 24.01 -0.82 8.42
C TYR A 752 23.41 0.58 8.55
N SER A 753 24.19 1.57 8.99
CA SER A 753 23.79 2.96 8.86
C SER A 753 23.38 3.28 7.41
N LEU A 754 22.14 3.74 7.21
CA LEU A 754 21.63 4.27 5.95
C LEU A 754 22.46 5.47 5.44
N SER A 755 23.39 5.99 6.25
CA SER A 755 24.37 7.01 5.89
C SER A 755 25.57 6.50 5.09
N SER A 756 25.70 5.17 4.88
CA SER A 756 26.79 4.59 4.08
C SER A 756 26.34 4.43 2.62
N PRO A 757 27.11 4.90 1.61
CA PRO A 757 26.75 4.85 0.19
C PRO A 757 26.77 3.43 -0.43
N ARG A 758 26.75 2.36 0.38
CA ARG A 758 26.68 0.99 -0.12
C ARG A 758 25.23 0.52 -0.07
N THR A 759 24.65 0.39 -1.25
CA THR A 759 23.39 -0.31 -1.50
C THR A 759 23.32 -1.57 -0.63
N VAL A 760 22.28 -1.71 0.19
CA VAL A 760 22.00 -2.96 0.89
C VAL A 760 21.51 -3.97 -0.15
N LYS A 761 22.46 -4.56 -0.89
CA LYS A 761 22.21 -5.78 -1.65
C LYS A 761 22.32 -6.92 -0.67
N VAL A 762 21.19 -7.56 -0.35
CA VAL A 762 21.21 -8.91 0.20
C VAL A 762 21.72 -9.79 -0.96
N ILE A 763 23.02 -10.06 -0.97
CA ILE A 763 23.68 -10.86 -1.99
C ILE A 763 23.15 -12.30 -1.86
N PRO A 764 22.79 -12.97 -2.98
CA PRO A 764 22.21 -14.32 -2.99
C PRO A 764 23.06 -15.37 -2.28
#